data_AF-A0A1V0N523-F1
#
_entry.id   AF-A0A1V0N523-F1
#
_cell.length_a   1.000
_cell.length_b   1.000
_cell.length_c   1.000
_cell.angle_alpha   90.00
_cell.angle_beta   90.00
_cell.angle_gamma   90.00
#
_symmetry.space_group_name_H-M   'P 1'
#
loop_
_entity.id
_entity.type
_entity.pdbx_description
1 polymer ?
#
loop_
_entity_poly.entity_id
_entity_poly.type
_entity_poly.pdbx_seq_one_letter_code
_entity_poly.pdbx_strand_id
1 'polypeptide(L)'
;MVKNEVEFYQDLKNIFIGAKVEGNSGFVNLMRIKSAYFDKIFKLIQSDIDAKISEFPEFKEELFTRLHTFFKTYFSESGSIYFSYTPLKSKVYEKIYTNIQDVVLFWKTNMLYYVKTDNLWKSLSINYKIDNLEYKVVFDASQIEGKRANEKGEVVFELDKPDKIEDKVINFKSSYLVGGKKTKVSEILKGLNKTGIHITEEQLEELFHTFKKQTEVDYFINKDAKTFLREQFDLWLKNYIFDDDSVYSETRIKQLKILKNIAYNVIDFVSQFEDELVKTWNKPKFVLNSNYVITLDRIAEKDIEIINKILNNNGIDDQISEWKDLHLVDDNFNKNNIINMLDKSLNPDYKFLPVDTKYFKDIEFNIIKLFDDLDNELDGRLIHSENYQALNTILPKFKDKIQTIYIDPPFNKDKNADYLYNVKYKDATWITLLENRIRLAKDYLNEEGSIFVRCDYNGNMYVRLLMNDIFGGENFRNEMVVNRTQEFFKFSHGLNKFMVDTDTLFFYGKAGKSIFNEIKIKREIEKWWEPFLPGNPKDKDDCYRIVFKQKFPAPKGRKWGFSQDQIEELEQEDRIKIENGKIKYAPLGTTLKNNWTDIPGYSRHFDFPTENSEILLKRVIESTSNESDLVMDFFLGSGTTAAVAHKLKRKWIGIEMGEHFYDVVLPRMKKVLAYDKSGISKENDVKEKYNEKNAGGFFKYFNLEQYEQTLKNSVYLPSEPLYNLNDTSIYNQYVFFKDLKFLDKMEIDNKNNKIKFNFNGLYDNIDIAETLSLVKGKFIKSISKDEVVFNDAKIVFSDVDFTALKPLIWW
;
A
#
# COMPACT_ATOMS: atom_id res chain seq x y z
N MET A 1 -1.68 11.72 47.71
CA MET A 1 -0.86 11.55 46.48
C MET A 1 -0.41 12.92 46.04
N VAL A 2 0.84 13.03 45.62
CA VAL A 2 1.41 14.27 45.06
C VAL A 2 0.82 14.47 43.65
N LYS A 3 0.55 15.71 43.21
CA LYS A 3 -0.10 16.01 41.92
C LYS A 3 0.56 15.27 40.74
N ASN A 4 1.90 15.23 40.71
CA ASN A 4 2.66 14.63 39.60
C ASN A 4 2.68 13.09 39.62
N GLU A 5 2.45 12.44 40.77
CA GLU A 5 2.26 10.99 40.87
C GLU A 5 0.94 10.57 40.23
N VAL A 6 -0.13 11.33 40.48
CA VAL A 6 -1.45 11.11 39.85
C VAL A 6 -1.36 11.36 38.34
N GLU A 7 -0.69 12.44 37.92
CA GLU A 7 -0.51 12.77 36.50
C GLU A 7 0.32 11.72 35.76
N PHE A 8 1.43 11.22 36.32
CA PHE A 8 2.22 10.15 35.69
C PHE A 8 1.40 8.87 35.49
N TYR A 9 0.67 8.44 36.52
CA TYR A 9 -0.12 7.22 36.44
C TYR A 9 -1.33 7.36 35.51
N GLN A 10 -1.97 8.53 35.51
CA GLN A 10 -3.05 8.82 34.57
C GLN A 10 -2.53 8.86 33.13
N ASP A 11 -1.36 9.46 32.90
CA ASP A 11 -0.69 9.44 31.61
C ASP A 11 -0.35 8.01 31.21
N LEU A 12 0.27 7.21 32.07
CA LEU A 12 0.59 5.81 31.78
C LEU A 12 -0.67 5.00 31.42
N LYS A 13 -1.79 5.27 32.09
CA LYS A 13 -3.09 4.66 31.79
C LYS A 13 -3.65 5.13 30.45
N ASN A 14 -3.62 6.43 30.18
CA ASN A 14 -4.04 7.03 28.92
C ASN A 14 -3.15 6.55 27.75
N ILE A 15 -1.85 6.39 27.99
CA ILE A 15 -0.85 5.91 27.05
C ILE A 15 -1.12 4.44 26.69
N PHE A 16 -1.41 3.60 27.68
CA PHE A 16 -1.57 2.16 27.45
C PHE A 16 -2.97 1.78 26.95
N ILE A 17 -4.03 2.35 27.56
CA ILE A 17 -5.44 2.01 27.32
C ILE A 17 -6.21 3.10 26.56
N GLY A 18 -5.75 4.34 26.52
CA GLY A 18 -6.55 5.44 25.95
C GLY A 18 -7.91 5.62 26.65
N ALA A 19 -8.89 6.14 25.92
CA ALA A 19 -10.26 6.24 26.41
C ALA A 19 -10.94 4.84 26.45
N LYS A 20 -11.87 4.63 27.38
CA LYS A 20 -12.62 3.36 27.47
C LYS A 20 -13.67 3.32 26.35
N VAL A 21 -13.46 2.45 25.36
CA VAL A 21 -14.31 2.32 24.15
C VAL A 21 -15.10 1.01 24.19
N GLU A 22 -16.41 1.03 23.90
CA GLU A 22 -17.27 -0.16 23.78
C GLU A 22 -17.77 -0.36 22.34
N GLY A 23 -17.63 -1.57 21.79
CA GLY A 23 -17.93 -1.88 20.38
C GLY A 23 -17.44 -3.27 19.93
N ASN A 24 -17.68 -3.61 18.65
CA ASN A 24 -17.39 -4.92 18.04
C ASN A 24 -16.33 -4.85 16.91
N SER A 25 -15.41 -3.89 16.97
CA SER A 25 -14.26 -3.79 16.06
C SER A 25 -13.03 -4.53 16.60
N GLY A 26 -12.07 -4.84 15.73
CA GLY A 26 -10.80 -5.46 16.12
C GLY A 26 -9.94 -4.55 16.97
N PHE A 27 -9.90 -3.27 16.65
CA PHE A 27 -9.28 -2.28 17.52
C PHE A 27 -9.91 -2.27 18.93
N VAL A 28 -11.24 -2.30 19.05
CA VAL A 28 -11.91 -2.32 20.36
C VAL A 28 -11.61 -3.61 21.13
N ASN A 29 -11.55 -4.76 20.44
CA ASN A 29 -11.15 -6.01 21.05
C ASN A 29 -9.76 -5.87 21.71
N LEU A 30 -8.79 -5.37 20.95
CA LEU A 30 -7.43 -5.11 21.43
C LEU A 30 -7.41 -4.15 22.64
N MET A 31 -8.18 -3.05 22.60
CA MET A 31 -8.26 -2.10 23.72
C MET A 31 -8.87 -2.71 24.99
N ARG A 32 -9.87 -3.59 24.85
CA ARG A 32 -10.45 -4.32 25.99
C ARG A 32 -9.41 -5.23 26.66
N ILE A 33 -8.60 -5.90 25.86
CA ILE A 33 -7.55 -6.81 26.36
C ILE A 33 -6.45 -6.02 27.06
N LYS A 34 -5.97 -4.93 26.45
CA LYS A 34 -5.02 -4.00 27.07
C LYS A 34 -5.51 -3.53 28.43
N SER A 35 -6.77 -3.08 28.51
CA SER A 35 -7.37 -2.59 29.74
C SER A 35 -7.32 -3.64 30.85
N ALA A 36 -7.74 -4.87 30.55
CA ALA A 36 -7.72 -5.98 31.49
C ALA A 36 -6.30 -6.37 31.96
N TYR A 37 -5.32 -6.34 31.05
CA TYR A 37 -3.93 -6.65 31.37
C TYR A 37 -3.26 -5.54 32.19
N PHE A 38 -3.45 -4.29 31.76
CA PHE A 38 -2.93 -3.11 32.44
C PHE A 38 -3.38 -3.05 33.88
N ASP A 39 -4.67 -3.26 34.17
CA ASP A 39 -5.19 -3.20 35.55
C ASP A 39 -4.51 -4.21 36.48
N LYS A 40 -4.06 -5.37 35.97
CA LYS A 40 -3.29 -6.37 36.73
C LYS A 40 -1.85 -5.93 36.97
N ILE A 41 -1.13 -5.50 35.93
CA ILE A 41 0.29 -5.13 36.02
C ILE A 41 0.50 -3.76 36.65
N PHE A 42 -0.42 -2.84 36.47
CA PHE A 42 -0.34 -1.50 37.02
C PHE A 42 -0.21 -1.51 38.54
N LYS A 43 -0.92 -2.41 39.22
CA LYS A 43 -0.77 -2.62 40.68
C LYS A 43 0.63 -3.10 41.06
N LEU A 44 1.23 -3.97 40.24
CA LEU A 44 2.61 -4.44 40.45
C LEU A 44 3.62 -3.33 40.20
N ILE A 45 3.44 -2.52 39.15
CA ILE A 45 4.25 -1.32 38.89
C ILE A 45 4.20 -0.37 40.08
N GLN A 46 3.00 -0.08 40.62
CA GLN A 46 2.85 0.78 41.78
C GLN A 46 3.62 0.23 42.98
N SER A 47 3.45 -1.06 43.29
CA SER A 47 4.15 -1.72 44.40
C SER A 47 5.67 -1.72 44.22
N ASP A 48 6.17 -2.00 43.02
CA ASP A 48 7.62 -2.02 42.71
C ASP A 48 8.23 -0.62 42.79
N ILE A 49 7.51 0.41 42.34
CA ILE A 49 7.93 1.80 42.43
C ILE A 49 7.99 2.22 43.91
N ASP A 50 6.94 1.97 44.69
CA ASP A 50 6.90 2.32 46.11
C ASP A 50 8.00 1.59 46.91
N ALA A 51 8.26 0.30 46.61
CA ALA A 51 9.34 -0.47 47.24
C ALA A 51 10.75 0.06 46.89
N LYS A 52 10.97 0.54 45.67
CA LYS A 52 12.26 1.14 45.27
C LYS A 52 12.46 2.55 45.82
N ILE A 53 11.38 3.28 46.08
CA ILE A 53 11.42 4.65 46.61
C ILE A 53 11.50 4.66 48.15
N SER A 54 11.14 3.58 48.85
CA SER A 54 11.16 3.56 50.32
C SER A 54 12.52 3.91 50.93
N GLU A 55 13.61 3.68 50.19
CA GLU A 55 14.98 4.06 50.59
C GLU A 55 15.25 5.57 50.46
N PHE A 56 14.53 6.29 49.59
CA PHE A 56 14.70 7.73 49.31
C PHE A 56 13.33 8.46 49.16
N PRO A 57 12.57 8.68 50.25
CA PRO A 57 11.24 9.29 50.19
C PRO A 57 11.22 10.69 49.56
N GLU A 58 12.27 11.48 49.77
CA GLU A 58 12.45 12.81 49.22
C GLU A 58 12.59 12.84 47.69
N PHE A 59 13.00 11.71 47.08
CA PHE A 59 13.14 11.58 45.63
C PHE A 59 11.81 11.32 44.92
N LYS A 60 10.74 10.97 45.67
CA LYS A 60 9.45 10.54 45.10
C LYS A 60 8.87 11.56 44.11
N GLU A 61 8.79 12.82 44.49
CA GLU A 61 8.20 13.87 43.65
C GLU A 61 9.02 14.13 42.39
N GLU A 62 10.35 14.17 42.53
CA GLU A 62 11.27 14.34 41.41
C GLU A 62 11.13 13.18 40.42
N LEU A 63 11.17 11.94 40.90
CA LEU A 63 11.03 10.73 40.09
C LEU A 63 9.78 10.79 39.20
N PHE A 64 8.60 11.03 39.79
CA PHE A 64 7.35 11.07 39.01
C PHE A 64 7.32 12.23 38.03
N THR A 65 7.85 13.39 38.41
CA THR A 65 7.97 14.53 37.50
C THR A 65 8.83 14.19 36.29
N ARG A 66 9.97 13.52 36.50
CA ARG A 66 10.91 13.11 35.45
C ARG A 66 10.34 12.04 34.54
N LEU A 67 9.72 11.00 35.12
CA LEU A 67 9.04 9.97 34.34
C LEU A 67 7.91 10.57 33.51
N HIS A 68 7.00 11.35 34.11
CA HIS A 68 5.93 12.04 33.38
C HIS A 68 6.48 12.87 32.22
N THR A 69 7.49 13.70 32.48
CA THR A 69 8.11 14.54 31.45
C THR A 69 8.69 13.71 30.30
N PHE A 70 9.37 12.61 30.60
CA PHE A 70 9.95 11.73 29.57
C PHE A 70 8.87 11.03 28.76
N PHE A 71 7.95 10.30 29.40
CA PHE A 71 6.95 9.52 28.68
C PHE A 71 6.06 10.46 27.84
N LYS A 72 5.55 11.57 28.39
CA LYS A 72 4.72 12.53 27.64
C LYS A 72 5.35 13.04 26.34
N THR A 73 6.68 13.01 26.20
CA THR A 73 7.39 13.40 24.97
C THR A 73 7.27 12.39 23.82
N TYR A 74 7.05 11.12 24.13
CA TYR A 74 7.17 10.01 23.16
C TYR A 74 5.87 9.21 22.93
N PHE A 75 4.78 9.54 23.60
CA PHE A 75 3.48 8.90 23.37
C PHE A 75 2.49 9.91 22.80
N SER A 76 1.80 9.50 21.74
CA SER A 76 0.69 10.27 21.19
C SER A 76 -0.57 10.15 22.05
N GLU A 77 -1.56 11.01 21.81
CA GLU A 77 -2.90 10.88 22.40
C GLU A 77 -3.62 9.58 22.01
N SER A 78 -3.19 8.92 20.94
CA SER A 78 -3.72 7.62 20.49
C SER A 78 -2.98 6.42 21.10
N GLY A 79 -1.90 6.65 21.84
CA GLY A 79 -1.07 5.60 22.44
C GLY A 79 0.02 5.04 21.51
N SER A 80 0.24 5.64 20.34
CA SER A 80 1.35 5.30 19.42
C SER A 80 2.68 5.86 19.95
N ILE A 81 3.78 5.14 19.68
CA ILE A 81 5.10 5.45 20.22
C ILE A 81 5.97 6.16 19.17
N TYR A 82 6.11 7.47 19.28
CA TYR A 82 6.97 8.30 18.44
C TYR A 82 7.18 9.67 19.08
N PHE A 83 8.06 10.51 18.51
CA PHE A 83 8.24 11.88 18.96
C PHE A 83 6.93 12.70 18.86
N SER A 84 6.17 12.79 19.95
CA SER A 84 4.84 13.39 19.99
C SER A 84 4.87 14.83 20.48
N TYR A 85 5.75 15.15 21.43
CA TYR A 85 5.81 16.46 22.05
C TYR A 85 7.19 16.76 22.66
N THR A 86 7.69 17.99 22.57
CA THR A 86 8.90 18.40 23.31
C THR A 86 8.66 19.76 23.98
N PRO A 87 8.79 19.86 25.32
CA PRO A 87 8.67 21.15 26.00
C PRO A 87 9.70 22.16 25.49
N LEU A 88 9.30 23.43 25.28
CA LEU A 88 10.19 24.51 24.82
C LEU A 88 11.47 24.70 25.65
N LYS A 89 11.40 24.36 26.95
CA LYS A 89 12.50 24.47 27.92
C LYS A 89 13.43 23.24 27.94
N SER A 90 13.08 22.17 27.23
CA SER A 90 13.87 20.94 27.23
C SER A 90 15.15 21.12 26.39
N LYS A 91 16.32 20.81 26.97
CA LYS A 91 17.60 20.72 26.25
C LYS A 91 17.70 19.37 25.50
N VAL A 92 16.70 19.05 24.71
CA VAL A 92 16.76 17.92 23.78
C VAL A 92 17.48 18.40 22.52
N TYR A 93 18.35 17.55 21.96
CA TYR A 93 19.16 17.86 20.78
C TYR A 93 18.29 18.37 19.59
N GLU A 94 17.04 17.90 19.52
CA GLU A 94 16.05 18.31 18.52
C GLU A 94 14.75 18.77 19.21
N LYS A 95 14.42 20.06 19.13
CA LYS A 95 13.21 20.64 19.72
C LYS A 95 12.02 20.42 18.79
N ILE A 96 10.87 20.08 19.36
CA ILE A 96 9.55 20.10 18.69
C ILE A 96 8.92 21.45 18.99
N TYR A 97 8.87 22.35 18.00
CA TYR A 97 8.40 23.73 18.18
C TYR A 97 6.87 23.84 18.07
N THR A 98 6.25 23.02 17.22
CA THR A 98 4.79 22.91 17.09
C THR A 98 4.36 21.50 16.64
N ASN A 99 3.14 21.08 17.00
CA ASN A 99 2.54 19.84 16.50
C ASN A 99 2.46 19.79 14.95
N ILE A 100 2.56 20.95 14.29
CA ILE A 100 2.38 21.11 12.84
C ILE A 100 3.71 20.96 12.08
N GLN A 101 4.84 21.40 12.63
CA GLN A 101 6.10 21.56 11.89
C GLN A 101 7.18 20.50 12.14
N ASP A 102 7.00 19.56 13.09
CA ASP A 102 8.11 18.72 13.55
C ASP A 102 7.97 17.20 13.36
N VAL A 103 6.86 16.75 12.76
CA VAL A 103 6.79 15.46 12.04
C VAL A 103 7.28 15.64 10.60
N VAL A 104 8.23 16.56 10.39
CA VAL A 104 8.76 16.96 9.08
C VAL A 104 10.13 16.30 8.82
N LEU A 105 10.81 15.81 9.86
CA LEU A 105 12.07 15.09 9.71
C LEU A 105 11.83 13.57 9.58
N PHE A 106 12.13 13.03 8.41
CA PHE A 106 12.07 11.60 8.09
C PHE A 106 12.68 10.71 9.19
N TRP A 107 13.78 11.11 9.81
CA TRP A 107 14.42 10.35 10.90
C TRP A 107 13.51 10.08 12.10
N LYS A 108 12.57 10.99 12.41
CA LYS A 108 11.60 10.82 13.50
C LYS A 108 10.53 9.78 13.19
N THR A 109 10.31 9.47 11.92
CA THR A 109 9.28 8.52 11.46
C THR A 109 9.84 7.27 10.79
N ASN A 110 11.15 7.18 10.55
CA ASN A 110 11.81 6.03 9.91
C ASN A 110 11.58 4.71 10.67
N MET A 111 11.46 4.78 11.99
CA MET A 111 11.14 3.64 12.84
C MET A 111 9.64 3.32 12.90
N LEU A 112 8.80 3.87 12.01
CA LEU A 112 7.36 3.69 12.07
C LEU A 112 6.84 2.93 10.85
N TYR A 113 5.88 2.04 11.06
CA TYR A 113 4.94 1.63 10.02
C TYR A 113 3.83 2.65 9.95
N TYR A 114 3.50 3.08 8.74
CA TYR A 114 2.26 3.79 8.49
C TYR A 114 1.15 2.77 8.21
N VAL A 115 0.16 2.72 9.09
CA VAL A 115 -1.03 1.87 8.98
C VAL A 115 -2.19 2.73 8.52
N LYS A 116 -2.61 2.51 7.28
CA LYS A 116 -3.87 3.03 6.77
C LYS A 116 -4.97 2.06 7.19
N THR A 117 -5.79 2.43 8.17
CA THR A 117 -7.00 1.67 8.48
C THR A 117 -8.08 2.03 7.46
N ASP A 118 -8.71 1.02 6.85
CA ASP A 118 -9.90 1.23 6.04
C ASP A 118 -11.00 1.92 6.84
N ASN A 119 -11.76 2.80 6.19
CA ASN A 119 -12.87 3.53 6.78
C ASN A 119 -14.05 2.58 7.04
N LEU A 120 -13.96 1.74 8.06
CA LEU A 120 -15.06 0.89 8.50
C LEU A 120 -15.79 1.58 9.64
N TRP A 121 -16.64 2.55 9.30
CA TRP A 121 -17.55 3.15 10.28
C TRP A 121 -18.43 2.05 10.87
N LYS A 122 -18.34 1.88 12.19
CA LYS A 122 -19.20 0.98 12.95
C LYS A 122 -19.91 1.75 14.04
N SER A 123 -21.07 1.23 14.41
CA SER A 123 -21.81 1.78 15.53
C SER A 123 -20.97 1.64 16.81
N LEU A 124 -20.89 2.72 17.59
CA LEU A 124 -20.02 2.84 18.76
C LEU A 124 -20.84 3.22 19.98
N SER A 125 -20.52 2.67 21.15
CA SER A 125 -21.08 3.12 22.43
C SER A 125 -19.99 3.67 23.34
N ILE A 126 -20.26 4.81 23.96
CA ILE A 126 -19.36 5.51 24.88
C ILE A 126 -20.11 5.70 26.20
N ASN A 127 -19.55 5.22 27.31
CA ASN A 127 -20.05 5.58 28.63
C ASN A 127 -19.46 6.94 29.01
N TYR A 128 -20.31 7.94 29.20
CA TYR A 128 -19.92 9.33 29.47
C TYR A 128 -20.59 9.82 30.75
N LYS A 129 -19.83 10.51 31.61
CA LYS A 129 -20.36 11.04 32.88
C LYS A 129 -20.74 12.50 32.72
N ILE A 130 -22.00 12.81 33.02
CA ILE A 130 -22.55 14.17 33.01
C ILE A 130 -23.13 14.41 34.41
N ASP A 131 -22.64 15.42 35.12
CA ASP A 131 -23.09 15.79 36.48
C ASP A 131 -23.18 14.60 37.48
N ASN A 132 -22.14 13.77 37.51
CA ASN A 132 -22.03 12.55 38.34
C ASN A 132 -23.04 11.42 38.00
N LEU A 133 -23.78 11.53 36.91
CA LEU A 133 -24.62 10.47 36.35
C LEU A 133 -23.95 9.87 35.10
N GLU A 134 -23.97 8.55 34.98
CA GLU A 134 -23.40 7.83 33.84
C GLU A 134 -24.46 7.65 32.75
N TYR A 135 -24.14 8.11 31.54
CA TYR A 135 -24.97 8.02 30.34
C TYR A 135 -24.28 7.13 29.31
N LYS A 136 -25.06 6.38 28.55
CA LYS A 136 -24.56 5.61 27.40
C LYS A 136 -24.82 6.38 26.11
N VAL A 137 -23.77 6.93 25.52
CA VAL A 137 -23.85 7.63 24.23
C VAL A 137 -23.63 6.62 23.12
N VAL A 138 -24.61 6.41 22.26
CA VAL A 138 -24.58 5.47 21.15
C VAL A 138 -24.54 6.24 19.85
N PHE A 139 -23.56 5.95 19.01
CA PHE A 139 -23.49 6.41 17.64
C PHE A 139 -23.89 5.26 16.72
N ASP A 140 -25.00 5.42 16.00
CA ASP A 140 -25.46 4.50 14.96
C ASP A 140 -24.78 4.87 13.63
N ALA A 141 -23.96 3.95 13.13
CA ALA A 141 -23.25 4.07 11.87
C ALA A 141 -23.87 3.24 10.74
N SER A 142 -25.03 2.60 10.94
CA SER A 142 -25.69 1.75 9.94
C SER A 142 -25.91 2.43 8.57
N GLN A 143 -25.98 3.76 8.54
CA GLN A 143 -26.12 4.53 7.30
C GLN A 143 -24.81 4.80 6.55
N ILE A 144 -23.66 4.55 7.17
CA ILE A 144 -22.31 4.76 6.63
C ILE A 144 -21.49 3.46 6.63
N GLU A 145 -21.93 2.43 7.34
CA GLU A 145 -21.37 1.08 7.35
C GLU A 145 -21.54 0.43 5.98
N GLY A 146 -20.42 0.08 5.32
CA GLY A 146 -20.41 -0.64 4.03
C GLY A 146 -20.85 0.15 2.80
N LYS A 147 -20.99 1.49 2.86
CA LYS A 147 -21.39 2.31 1.70
C LYS A 147 -20.21 2.81 0.84
N ARG A 148 -20.49 2.98 -0.46
CA ARG A 148 -19.55 3.36 -1.54
C ARG A 148 -18.65 4.55 -1.16
N ALA A 149 -17.33 4.41 -1.37
CA ALA A 149 -16.30 5.38 -1.02
C ALA A 149 -16.32 6.71 -1.82
N ASN A 150 -17.19 6.86 -2.82
CA ASN A 150 -17.39 8.14 -3.52
C ASN A 150 -18.02 9.20 -2.59
N GLU A 151 -18.57 8.78 -1.45
CA GLU A 151 -19.11 9.64 -0.40
C GLU A 151 -18.11 9.78 0.77
N LYS A 152 -16.83 10.10 0.52
CA LYS A 152 -15.96 10.67 1.58
C LYS A 152 -16.40 12.10 1.92
N GLY A 153 -17.61 12.22 2.48
CA GLY A 153 -18.14 13.44 3.07
C GLY A 153 -17.76 13.56 4.55
N GLU A 154 -17.79 14.79 5.06
CA GLU A 154 -17.74 15.03 6.50
C GLU A 154 -18.88 14.25 7.19
N VAL A 155 -18.60 13.56 8.31
CA VAL A 155 -19.66 12.86 9.06
C VAL A 155 -20.52 13.88 9.79
N VAL A 156 -21.82 13.80 9.53
CA VAL A 156 -22.86 14.61 10.18
C VAL A 156 -23.52 13.79 11.27
N PHE A 157 -23.64 14.39 12.45
CA PHE A 157 -24.33 13.80 13.60
C PHE A 157 -25.69 14.45 13.80
N GLU A 158 -26.71 13.63 14.03
CA GLU A 158 -28.06 14.06 14.38
C GLU A 158 -28.53 13.31 15.63
N LEU A 159 -29.13 14.02 16.59
CA LEU A 159 -29.70 13.40 17.79
C LEU A 159 -30.97 12.61 17.41
N ASP A 160 -30.98 11.31 17.68
CA ASP A 160 -32.16 10.47 17.46
C ASP A 160 -33.17 10.70 18.59
N LYS A 161 -34.40 11.08 18.21
CA LYS A 161 -35.52 11.40 19.14
C LYS A 161 -35.19 12.51 20.15
N PRO A 162 -35.05 13.78 19.72
CA PRO A 162 -34.67 14.91 20.57
C PRO A 162 -35.64 15.25 21.71
N ASP A 163 -36.85 14.67 21.73
CA ASP A 163 -37.89 14.95 22.71
C ASP A 163 -38.06 13.85 23.78
N LYS A 164 -37.33 12.72 23.69
CA LYS A 164 -37.36 11.63 24.69
C LYS A 164 -36.03 10.87 24.73
N ILE A 165 -35.35 10.93 25.88
CA ILE A 165 -34.20 10.07 26.20
C ILE A 165 -34.67 9.01 27.19
N GLU A 166 -34.69 7.75 26.74
CA GLU A 166 -35.05 6.59 27.56
C GLU A 166 -33.78 5.99 28.18
N ASP A 167 -33.87 5.56 29.44
CA ASP A 167 -32.84 4.77 30.16
C ASP A 167 -31.40 5.34 30.16
N LYS A 168 -31.24 6.67 30.17
CA LYS A 168 -29.92 7.36 30.13
C LYS A 168 -29.10 7.03 28.88
N VAL A 169 -29.75 6.70 27.76
CA VAL A 169 -29.09 6.41 26.49
C VAL A 169 -29.26 7.57 25.51
N ILE A 170 -28.15 8.20 25.10
CA ILE A 170 -28.13 9.28 24.11
C ILE A 170 -27.81 8.67 22.74
N ASN A 171 -28.73 8.68 21.79
CA ASN A 171 -28.52 8.07 20.47
C ASN A 171 -28.22 9.15 19.41
N PHE A 172 -27.15 8.98 18.66
CA PHE A 172 -26.78 9.80 17.51
C PHE A 172 -26.84 8.98 16.23
N LYS A 173 -27.50 9.50 15.20
CA LYS A 173 -27.38 8.98 13.82
C LYS A 173 -26.16 9.61 13.17
N SER A 174 -25.33 8.76 12.56
CA SER A 174 -24.13 9.18 11.85
C SER A 174 -24.32 8.95 10.35
N SER A 175 -24.18 10.00 9.55
CA SER A 175 -24.38 9.96 8.09
C SER A 175 -23.32 10.78 7.36
N TYR A 176 -23.09 10.49 6.06
CA TYR A 176 -22.23 11.35 5.23
C TYR A 176 -22.96 12.65 4.87
N LEU A 177 -22.17 13.72 4.73
CA LEU A 177 -22.66 14.99 4.21
C LEU A 177 -23.22 14.84 2.79
N VAL A 178 -24.54 15.00 2.63
CA VAL A 178 -25.22 15.05 1.34
C VAL A 178 -25.91 16.42 1.19
N GLY A 179 -25.58 17.16 0.12
CA GLY A 179 -26.26 18.41 -0.23
C GLY A 179 -26.02 19.60 0.72
N GLY A 180 -24.84 19.67 1.37
CA GLY A 180 -24.47 20.83 2.22
C GLY A 180 -25.04 20.81 3.65
N LYS A 181 -25.69 19.72 4.07
CA LYS A 181 -26.08 19.51 5.47
C LYS A 181 -24.84 19.41 6.37
N LYS A 182 -24.77 20.21 7.44
CA LYS A 182 -23.70 20.13 8.47
C LYS A 182 -24.28 19.75 9.82
N THR A 183 -23.44 19.23 10.71
CA THR A 183 -23.81 18.99 12.13
C THR A 183 -24.25 20.30 12.77
N LYS A 184 -25.51 20.37 13.19
CA LYS A 184 -26.06 21.55 13.85
C LYS A 184 -25.95 21.42 15.37
N VAL A 185 -24.75 21.68 15.88
CA VAL A 185 -24.41 21.59 17.31
C VAL A 185 -25.44 22.32 18.20
N SER A 186 -25.86 23.52 17.79
CA SER A 186 -26.85 24.32 18.54
C SER A 186 -28.25 23.69 18.62
N GLU A 187 -28.67 22.89 17.64
CA GLU A 187 -29.95 22.16 17.68
C GLU A 187 -29.84 20.92 18.60
N ILE A 188 -28.69 20.23 18.57
CA ILE A 188 -28.41 19.07 19.44
C ILE A 188 -28.38 19.51 20.91
N LEU A 189 -27.67 20.59 21.23
CA LEU A 189 -27.64 21.16 22.58
C LEU A 189 -29.03 21.57 23.07
N LYS A 190 -29.88 22.14 22.19
CA LYS A 190 -31.27 22.46 22.54
C LYS A 190 -32.10 21.20 22.84
N GLY A 191 -31.92 20.13 22.06
CA GLY A 191 -32.58 18.85 22.29
C GLY A 191 -32.19 18.23 23.64
N LEU A 192 -30.89 18.12 23.92
CA LEU A 192 -30.38 17.58 25.18
C LEU A 192 -30.83 18.41 26.39
N ASN A 193 -30.79 19.74 26.29
CA ASN A 193 -31.26 20.62 27.35
C ASN A 193 -32.76 20.46 27.66
N LYS A 194 -33.61 20.21 26.66
CA LYS A 194 -35.04 19.93 26.89
C LYS A 194 -35.28 18.64 27.67
N THR A 195 -34.36 17.69 27.56
CA THR A 195 -34.42 16.39 28.26
C THR A 195 -33.74 16.42 29.64
N GLY A 196 -33.26 17.58 30.09
CA GLY A 196 -32.57 17.74 31.38
C GLY A 196 -31.10 17.29 31.39
N ILE A 197 -30.49 17.11 30.21
CA ILE A 197 -29.08 16.77 30.06
C ILE A 197 -28.31 18.03 29.65
N HIS A 198 -27.42 18.48 30.53
CA HIS A 198 -26.63 19.69 30.31
C HIS A 198 -25.19 19.33 29.97
N ILE A 199 -24.81 19.50 28.70
CA ILE A 199 -23.44 19.37 28.22
C ILE A 199 -23.00 20.65 27.52
N THR A 200 -21.71 20.95 27.57
CA THR A 200 -21.13 22.07 26.83
C THR A 200 -20.90 21.72 25.36
N GLU A 201 -20.70 22.74 24.53
CA GLU A 201 -20.27 22.56 23.14
C GLU A 201 -18.95 21.77 23.05
N GLU A 202 -17.98 22.10 23.90
CA GLU A 202 -16.68 21.41 23.99
C GLU A 202 -16.83 19.91 24.35
N GLN A 203 -17.71 19.57 25.29
CA GLN A 203 -17.99 18.16 25.66
C GLN A 203 -18.68 17.39 24.53
N LEU A 204 -19.57 18.06 23.78
CA LEU A 204 -20.24 17.46 22.64
C LEU A 204 -19.27 17.25 21.46
N GLU A 205 -18.37 18.21 21.23
CA GLU A 205 -17.28 18.08 20.27
C GLU A 205 -16.31 16.97 20.67
N GLU A 206 -16.00 16.80 21.96
CA GLU A 206 -15.21 15.69 22.48
C GLU A 206 -15.85 14.32 22.17
N LEU A 207 -17.17 14.19 22.33
CA LEU A 207 -17.91 12.98 21.99
C LEU A 207 -17.87 12.68 20.49
N PHE A 208 -18.10 13.68 19.64
CA PHE A 208 -18.00 13.54 18.19
C PHE A 208 -16.59 13.20 17.74
N HIS A 209 -15.59 13.87 18.32
CA HIS A 209 -14.19 13.56 18.09
C HIS A 209 -13.88 12.12 18.51
N THR A 210 -14.40 11.66 19.65
CA THR A 210 -14.22 10.26 20.11
C THR A 210 -14.85 9.24 19.15
N PHE A 211 -15.99 9.55 18.53
CA PHE A 211 -16.54 8.72 17.46
C PHE A 211 -15.66 8.76 16.20
N LYS A 212 -15.18 9.94 15.80
CA LYS A 212 -14.29 10.14 14.64
C LYS A 212 -12.89 9.56 14.85
N LYS A 213 -12.43 9.35 16.09
CA LYS A 213 -11.18 8.63 16.40
C LYS A 213 -11.17 7.20 15.86
N GLN A 214 -12.32 6.61 15.51
CA GLN A 214 -12.36 5.34 14.78
C GLN A 214 -11.70 5.41 13.40
N THR A 215 -11.58 6.61 12.81
CA THR A 215 -11.10 6.83 11.44
C THR A 215 -9.95 7.83 11.31
N GLU A 216 -9.77 8.74 12.27
CA GLU A 216 -8.74 9.80 12.20
C GLU A 216 -7.36 9.39 12.73
N VAL A 217 -7.22 8.20 13.32
CA VAL A 217 -5.91 7.76 13.80
C VAL A 217 -5.17 7.11 12.64
N ASP A 218 -4.45 7.93 11.88
CA ASP A 218 -3.25 7.47 11.16
C ASP A 218 -2.39 6.71 12.18
N TYR A 219 -2.44 5.37 12.15
CA TYR A 219 -1.72 4.56 13.11
C TYR A 219 -0.27 4.50 12.67
N PHE A 220 0.59 5.13 13.44
CA PHE A 220 1.98 4.72 13.44
C PHE A 220 2.13 3.56 14.42
N ILE A 221 2.76 2.49 13.94
CA ILE A 221 3.28 1.42 14.78
C ILE A 221 4.80 1.57 14.78
N ASN A 222 5.41 1.74 15.93
CA ASN A 222 6.87 1.75 16.05
C ASN A 222 7.41 0.34 15.81
N LYS A 223 8.32 0.22 14.83
CA LYS A 223 8.98 -1.02 14.42
C LYS A 223 9.74 -1.69 15.57
N ASP A 224 10.28 -0.90 16.51
CA ASP A 224 10.97 -1.35 17.72
C ASP A 224 10.88 -0.27 18.83
N ALA A 225 9.73 -0.22 19.50
CA ALA A 225 9.48 0.74 20.57
C ALA A 225 10.47 0.62 21.73
N LYS A 226 10.94 -0.59 22.03
CA LYS A 226 11.83 -0.87 23.16
C LYS A 226 13.18 -0.22 22.94
N THR A 227 13.81 -0.48 21.81
CA THR A 227 15.12 0.09 21.46
C THR A 227 14.99 1.60 21.35
N PHE A 228 13.97 2.08 20.63
CA PHE A 228 13.69 3.51 20.47
C PHE A 228 13.58 4.23 21.82
N LEU A 229 12.67 3.82 22.70
CA LEU A 229 12.45 4.50 23.99
C LEU A 229 13.66 4.39 24.92
N ARG A 230 14.40 3.27 24.92
CA ARG A 230 15.61 3.12 25.75
C ARG A 230 16.73 4.04 25.29
N GLU A 231 16.96 4.15 23.99
CA GLU A 231 17.95 5.09 23.42
C GLU A 231 17.59 6.53 23.78
N GLN A 232 16.32 6.89 23.58
CA GLN A 232 15.81 8.21 23.92
C GLN A 232 15.94 8.51 25.42
N PHE A 233 15.62 7.53 26.28
CA PHE A 233 15.77 7.68 27.72
C PHE A 233 17.23 7.83 28.14
N ASP A 234 18.14 7.08 27.55
CA ASP A 234 19.56 7.17 27.85
C ASP A 234 20.17 8.50 27.42
N LEU A 235 19.76 9.04 26.26
CA LEU A 235 20.14 10.38 25.82
C LEU A 235 19.58 11.46 26.76
N TRP A 236 18.31 11.35 27.11
CA TRP A 236 17.64 12.24 28.06
C TRP A 236 18.32 12.22 29.43
N LEU A 237 18.64 11.02 29.95
CA LEU A 237 19.29 10.85 31.25
C LEU A 237 20.73 11.38 31.24
N LYS A 238 21.48 11.21 30.15
CA LYS A 238 22.81 11.82 30.00
C LYS A 238 22.74 13.33 30.06
N ASN A 239 21.84 13.96 29.30
CA ASN A 239 21.65 15.40 29.35
C ASN A 239 21.22 15.87 30.75
N TYR A 240 20.40 15.06 31.43
CA TYR A 240 19.98 15.34 32.80
C TYR A 240 21.12 15.28 33.81
N ILE A 241 22.02 14.31 33.66
CA ILE A 241 23.24 14.20 34.46
C ILE A 241 24.08 15.46 34.22
N PHE A 242 24.41 15.78 32.98
CA PHE A 242 25.36 16.84 32.62
C PHE A 242 24.82 18.28 32.70
N ASP A 243 23.65 18.54 33.30
CA ASP A 243 23.13 19.91 33.46
C ASP A 243 23.92 20.65 34.58
N ASP A 244 24.25 21.93 34.34
CA ASP A 244 25.42 22.68 34.88
C ASP A 244 25.51 22.93 36.40
N ASP A 245 24.65 22.34 37.25
CA ASP A 245 24.63 22.57 38.71
C ASP A 245 24.63 21.28 39.57
N SER A 246 24.96 20.13 38.97
CA SER A 246 24.76 18.81 39.60
C SER A 246 25.92 18.39 40.54
N VAL A 247 25.64 18.27 41.85
CA VAL A 247 26.56 17.63 42.83
C VAL A 247 26.30 16.11 42.85
N TYR A 248 27.28 15.31 42.44
CA TYR A 248 27.15 13.84 42.31
C TYR A 248 27.56 13.09 43.60
N SER A 249 26.69 13.09 44.60
CA SER A 249 26.86 12.22 45.77
C SER A 249 26.56 10.75 45.46
N GLU A 250 27.03 9.81 46.29
CA GLU A 250 26.68 8.39 46.17
C GLU A 250 25.16 8.18 46.20
N THR A 251 24.46 8.92 47.08
CA THR A 251 23.00 8.96 47.17
C THR A 251 22.37 9.37 45.84
N ARG A 252 22.90 10.41 45.20
CA ARG A 252 22.37 10.89 43.91
C ARG A 252 22.53 9.86 42.81
N ILE A 253 23.66 9.16 42.76
CA ILE A 253 23.90 8.07 41.79
C ILE A 253 22.91 6.92 42.02
N LYS A 254 22.61 6.55 43.27
CA LYS A 254 21.60 5.53 43.60
C LYS A 254 20.20 5.95 43.14
N GLN A 255 19.80 7.20 43.40
CA GLN A 255 18.52 7.76 42.94
C GLN A 255 18.38 7.70 41.40
N LEU A 256 19.42 8.10 40.66
CA LEU A 256 19.42 8.04 39.19
C LEU A 256 19.35 6.59 38.66
N LYS A 257 20.02 5.63 39.32
CA LYS A 257 19.88 4.20 39.00
C LYS A 257 18.46 3.70 39.23
N ILE A 258 17.80 4.13 40.31
CA ILE A 258 16.39 3.80 40.59
C ILE A 258 15.50 4.34 39.48
N LEU A 259 15.65 5.62 39.11
CA LEU A 259 14.92 6.23 38.00
C LEU A 259 15.09 5.47 36.69
N LYS A 260 16.34 5.13 36.33
CA LYS A 260 16.63 4.35 35.12
C LYS A 260 15.97 2.98 35.14
N ASN A 261 16.06 2.26 36.27
CA ASN A 261 15.44 0.94 36.41
C ASN A 261 13.91 1.00 36.32
N ILE A 262 13.28 2.01 36.92
CA ILE A 262 11.82 2.19 36.84
C ILE A 262 11.41 2.54 35.41
N ALA A 263 12.10 3.50 34.77
CA ALA A 263 11.82 3.86 33.38
C ALA A 263 11.96 2.66 32.44
N TYR A 264 13.01 1.85 32.58
CA TYR A 264 13.20 0.65 31.77
C TYR A 264 12.11 -0.41 31.98
N ASN A 265 11.66 -0.62 33.22
CA ASN A 265 10.53 -1.52 33.48
C ASN A 265 9.25 -1.05 32.80
N VAL A 266 8.97 0.26 32.84
CA VAL A 266 7.81 0.84 32.15
C VAL A 266 7.96 0.75 30.63
N ILE A 267 9.14 1.05 30.08
CA ILE A 267 9.45 0.92 28.66
C ILE A 267 9.25 -0.53 28.19
N ASP A 268 9.80 -1.50 28.92
CA ASP A 268 9.66 -2.91 28.58
C ASP A 268 8.19 -3.32 28.54
N PHE A 269 7.40 -2.88 29.53
CA PHE A 269 5.96 -3.15 29.59
C PHE A 269 5.17 -2.56 28.41
N VAL A 270 5.36 -1.26 28.09
CA VAL A 270 4.62 -0.62 26.99
C VAL A 270 5.06 -1.15 25.62
N SER A 271 6.33 -1.56 25.48
CA SER A 271 6.86 -2.05 24.21
C SER A 271 6.29 -3.42 23.82
N GLN A 272 5.93 -4.27 24.79
CA GLN A 272 5.28 -5.55 24.50
C GLN A 272 3.99 -5.37 23.69
N PHE A 273 3.25 -4.29 23.96
CA PHE A 273 2.05 -3.97 23.23
C PHE A 273 2.36 -3.52 21.79
N GLU A 274 3.39 -2.71 21.61
CA GLU A 274 3.77 -2.29 20.25
C GLU A 274 4.29 -3.47 19.43
N ASP A 275 5.08 -4.36 20.04
CA ASP A 275 5.55 -5.60 19.43
C ASP A 275 4.39 -6.47 18.93
N GLU A 276 3.28 -6.51 19.67
CA GLU A 276 2.06 -7.22 19.32
C GLU A 276 1.41 -6.63 18.06
N LEU A 277 1.34 -5.29 17.96
CA LEU A 277 0.86 -4.60 16.76
C LEU A 277 1.78 -4.85 15.55
N VAL A 278 3.10 -4.72 15.75
CA VAL A 278 4.12 -4.91 14.70
C VAL A 278 4.00 -6.29 14.08
N LYS A 279 3.87 -7.31 14.90
CA LYS A 279 3.86 -8.68 14.41
C LYS A 279 2.51 -9.02 13.76
N THR A 280 1.40 -8.50 14.26
CA THR A 280 0.09 -8.58 13.57
C THR A 280 0.11 -7.85 12.22
N TRP A 281 0.80 -6.71 12.15
CA TRP A 281 0.95 -5.94 10.92
C TRP A 281 1.77 -6.69 9.87
N ASN A 282 2.87 -7.30 10.31
CA ASN A 282 3.83 -8.04 9.47
C ASN A 282 3.48 -9.52 9.23
N LYS A 283 2.41 -10.06 9.82
CA LYS A 283 2.05 -11.45 9.53
C LYS A 283 1.55 -11.58 8.08
N PRO A 284 1.91 -12.67 7.37
CA PRO A 284 1.25 -13.06 6.13
C PRO A 284 -0.27 -13.15 6.26
N LYS A 285 -0.97 -12.85 5.17
CA LYS A 285 -2.43 -12.78 5.11
C LYS A 285 -3.04 -14.00 4.43
N PHE A 286 -4.24 -14.41 4.87
CA PHE A 286 -5.03 -15.40 4.15
C PHE A 286 -5.50 -14.84 2.81
N VAL A 287 -5.57 -15.70 1.79
CA VAL A 287 -6.21 -15.39 0.51
C VAL A 287 -7.69 -15.72 0.61
N LEU A 288 -8.53 -14.74 0.29
CA LEU A 288 -9.99 -14.78 0.37
C LEU A 288 -10.61 -14.45 -0.99
N ASN A 289 -11.80 -15.00 -1.26
CA ASN A 289 -12.60 -14.65 -2.45
C ASN A 289 -11.79 -14.69 -3.76
N SER A 290 -11.03 -15.76 -3.93
CA SER A 290 -10.18 -15.98 -5.10
C SER A 290 -11.00 -16.42 -6.30
N ASN A 291 -10.75 -15.83 -7.46
CA ASN A 291 -11.41 -16.15 -8.72
C ASN A 291 -10.45 -16.00 -9.90
N TYR A 292 -10.85 -16.57 -11.03
CA TYR A 292 -10.10 -16.60 -12.28
C TYR A 292 -10.92 -15.98 -13.39
N VAL A 293 -10.26 -15.24 -14.29
CA VAL A 293 -10.86 -14.71 -15.50
C VAL A 293 -10.09 -15.25 -16.69
N ILE A 294 -10.76 -16.03 -17.54
CA ILE A 294 -10.17 -16.74 -18.68
C ILE A 294 -11.01 -16.49 -19.92
N THR A 295 -10.39 -16.19 -21.05
CA THR A 295 -11.12 -16.04 -22.32
C THR A 295 -11.53 -17.37 -22.95
N LEU A 296 -12.66 -17.36 -23.67
CA LEU A 296 -13.22 -18.57 -24.28
C LEU A 296 -12.25 -19.28 -25.24
N ASP A 297 -11.38 -18.56 -25.95
CA ASP A 297 -10.35 -19.13 -26.83
C ASP A 297 -9.35 -20.00 -26.06
N ARG A 298 -8.89 -19.54 -24.89
CA ARG A 298 -7.97 -20.29 -24.02
C ARG A 298 -8.62 -21.57 -23.49
N ILE A 299 -9.92 -21.53 -23.19
CA ILE A 299 -10.68 -22.71 -22.76
C ILE A 299 -10.88 -23.67 -23.94
N ALA A 300 -11.32 -23.15 -25.09
CA ALA A 300 -11.58 -23.96 -26.29
C ALA A 300 -10.33 -24.65 -26.82
N GLU A 301 -9.17 -24.02 -26.72
CA GLU A 301 -7.87 -24.60 -27.12
C GLU A 301 -7.55 -25.87 -26.33
N LYS A 302 -7.94 -25.92 -25.04
CA LYS A 302 -7.73 -27.08 -24.17
C LYS A 302 -8.86 -28.09 -24.28
N ASP A 303 -10.10 -27.65 -24.10
CA ASP A 303 -11.30 -28.49 -24.16
C ASP A 303 -12.57 -27.66 -24.41
N ILE A 304 -13.10 -27.76 -25.63
CA ILE A 304 -14.33 -27.09 -26.05
C ILE A 304 -15.59 -27.61 -25.33
N GLU A 305 -15.58 -28.83 -24.76
CA GLU A 305 -16.72 -29.35 -24.02
C GLU A 305 -16.98 -28.58 -22.71
N ILE A 306 -15.92 -27.99 -22.13
CA ILE A 306 -16.06 -27.12 -20.95
C ILE A 306 -16.87 -25.86 -21.28
N ILE A 307 -16.76 -25.33 -22.50
CA ILE A 307 -17.60 -24.20 -22.93
C ILE A 307 -19.08 -24.60 -22.91
N ASN A 308 -19.43 -25.79 -23.40
CA ASN A 308 -20.81 -26.28 -23.32
C ASN A 308 -21.30 -26.40 -21.87
N LYS A 309 -20.43 -26.79 -20.93
CA LYS A 309 -20.77 -26.82 -19.50
C LYS A 309 -21.02 -25.41 -18.95
N ILE A 310 -20.20 -24.43 -19.33
CA ILE A 310 -20.36 -23.03 -18.95
C ILE A 310 -21.69 -22.48 -19.48
N LEU A 311 -22.01 -22.70 -20.76
CA LEU A 311 -23.23 -22.17 -21.40
C LEU A 311 -24.54 -22.74 -20.83
N ASN A 312 -24.48 -23.95 -20.27
CA ASN A 312 -25.60 -24.64 -19.64
C ASN A 312 -25.65 -24.47 -18.11
N ASN A 313 -24.67 -23.79 -17.51
CA ASN A 313 -24.63 -23.54 -16.08
C ASN A 313 -25.60 -22.40 -15.69
N ASN A 314 -26.09 -22.42 -14.45
CA ASN A 314 -26.99 -21.38 -13.93
C ASN A 314 -26.32 -19.99 -13.88
N GLY A 315 -25.00 -19.90 -13.69
CA GLY A 315 -24.26 -18.64 -13.62
C GLY A 315 -24.07 -17.92 -14.96
N ILE A 316 -24.46 -18.54 -16.08
CA ILE A 316 -24.25 -17.94 -17.41
C ILE A 316 -25.06 -16.66 -17.61
N ASP A 317 -26.24 -16.56 -17.01
CA ASP A 317 -27.11 -15.39 -17.17
C ASP A 317 -26.49 -14.16 -16.50
N ASP A 318 -25.88 -14.33 -15.32
CA ASP A 318 -25.12 -13.27 -14.65
C ASP A 318 -23.85 -12.89 -15.43
N GLN A 319 -23.16 -13.88 -16.00
CA GLN A 319 -21.98 -13.64 -16.84
C GLN A 319 -22.34 -12.84 -18.11
N ILE A 320 -23.49 -13.14 -18.74
CA ILE A 320 -23.99 -12.40 -19.90
C ILE A 320 -24.40 -10.97 -19.50
N SER A 321 -25.03 -10.80 -18.33
CA SER A 321 -25.33 -9.46 -17.80
C SER A 321 -24.05 -8.64 -17.65
N GLU A 322 -23.00 -9.22 -17.07
CA GLU A 322 -21.71 -8.55 -16.94
C GLU A 322 -21.11 -8.20 -18.32
N TRP A 323 -21.19 -9.09 -19.32
CA TRP A 323 -20.71 -8.78 -20.67
C TRP A 323 -21.46 -7.61 -21.31
N LYS A 324 -22.78 -7.48 -21.06
CA LYS A 324 -23.58 -6.35 -21.54
C LYS A 324 -23.22 -5.05 -20.82
N ASP A 325 -23.09 -5.11 -19.49
CA ASP A 325 -22.70 -3.96 -18.65
C ASP A 325 -21.30 -3.43 -19.02
N LEU A 326 -20.39 -4.33 -19.39
CA LEU A 326 -19.07 -4.00 -19.89
C LEU A 326 -19.04 -3.61 -21.37
N HIS A 327 -20.18 -3.66 -22.06
CA HIS A 327 -20.32 -3.41 -23.50
C HIS A 327 -19.43 -4.30 -24.38
N LEU A 328 -19.23 -5.55 -23.95
CA LEU A 328 -18.52 -6.58 -24.72
C LEU A 328 -19.43 -7.25 -25.75
N VAL A 329 -20.73 -7.26 -25.47
CA VAL A 329 -21.80 -7.75 -26.35
C VAL A 329 -22.98 -6.78 -26.34
N ASP A 330 -23.84 -6.87 -27.36
CA ASP A 330 -25.05 -6.04 -27.43
C ASP A 330 -26.22 -6.61 -26.61
N ASP A 331 -27.29 -5.82 -26.47
CA ASP A 331 -28.48 -6.22 -25.71
C ASP A 331 -29.22 -7.44 -26.31
N ASN A 332 -29.06 -7.65 -27.62
CA ASN A 332 -29.68 -8.74 -28.37
C ASN A 332 -28.82 -10.02 -28.40
N PHE A 333 -27.70 -10.03 -27.69
CA PHE A 333 -26.76 -11.14 -27.66
C PHE A 333 -27.44 -12.45 -27.23
N ASN A 334 -27.16 -13.52 -27.97
CA ASN A 334 -27.63 -14.86 -27.68
C ASN A 334 -26.43 -15.80 -27.45
N LYS A 335 -26.43 -16.49 -26.31
CA LYS A 335 -25.37 -17.44 -25.92
C LYS A 335 -25.17 -18.58 -26.92
N ASN A 336 -26.21 -18.96 -27.67
CA ASN A 336 -26.12 -19.99 -28.71
C ASN A 336 -25.22 -19.58 -29.89
N ASN A 337 -24.87 -18.29 -30.02
CA ASN A 337 -23.98 -17.82 -31.07
C ASN A 337 -22.49 -18.02 -30.73
N ILE A 338 -22.16 -18.41 -29.49
CA ILE A 338 -20.77 -18.64 -29.06
C ILE A 338 -20.18 -19.86 -29.75
N ILE A 339 -20.97 -20.91 -29.97
CA ILE A 339 -20.56 -22.13 -30.66
C ILE A 339 -21.31 -22.22 -31.99
N ASN A 340 -20.56 -22.40 -33.07
CA ASN A 340 -21.13 -22.57 -34.41
C ASN A 340 -21.92 -23.89 -34.49
N MET A 341 -23.16 -23.82 -34.98
CA MET A 341 -24.05 -25.00 -35.05
C MET A 341 -23.58 -26.08 -36.04
N LEU A 342 -22.82 -25.71 -37.07
CA LEU A 342 -22.43 -26.61 -38.17
C LEU A 342 -21.20 -27.46 -37.84
N ASP A 343 -20.14 -26.83 -37.33
CA ASP A 343 -18.84 -27.47 -37.08
C ASP A 343 -18.50 -27.59 -35.59
N LYS A 344 -19.38 -27.10 -34.71
CA LYS A 344 -19.18 -27.04 -33.25
C LYS A 344 -17.93 -26.28 -32.84
N SER A 345 -17.38 -25.41 -33.69
CA SER A 345 -16.22 -24.57 -33.36
C SER A 345 -16.63 -23.34 -32.56
N LEU A 346 -15.68 -22.74 -31.85
CA LEU A 346 -15.86 -21.43 -31.22
C LEU A 346 -16.04 -20.35 -32.29
N ASN A 347 -17.01 -19.46 -32.11
CA ASN A 347 -17.26 -18.34 -33.00
C ASN A 347 -16.12 -17.30 -32.87
N PRO A 348 -15.42 -16.92 -33.97
CA PRO A 348 -14.34 -15.95 -33.94
C PRO A 348 -14.69 -14.59 -33.35
N ASP A 349 -15.95 -14.15 -33.47
CA ASP A 349 -16.40 -12.84 -32.97
C ASP A 349 -16.51 -12.80 -31.43
N TYR A 350 -16.72 -13.96 -30.80
CA TYR A 350 -16.93 -14.07 -29.36
C TYR A 350 -15.79 -14.78 -28.62
N LYS A 351 -14.75 -15.20 -29.34
CA LYS A 351 -13.68 -16.05 -28.77
C LYS A 351 -12.93 -15.41 -27.60
N PHE A 352 -12.88 -14.08 -27.52
CA PHE A 352 -12.20 -13.37 -26.45
C PHE A 352 -13.11 -12.91 -25.32
N LEU A 353 -14.38 -13.36 -25.28
CA LEU A 353 -15.24 -13.06 -24.15
C LEU A 353 -14.64 -13.67 -22.87
N PRO A 354 -14.45 -12.86 -21.81
CA PRO A 354 -13.83 -13.31 -20.56
C PRO A 354 -14.87 -14.02 -19.69
N VAL A 355 -14.57 -15.25 -19.27
CA VAL A 355 -15.37 -16.01 -18.30
C VAL A 355 -14.77 -15.81 -16.91
N ASP A 356 -15.57 -15.30 -15.97
CA ASP A 356 -15.21 -15.10 -14.58
C ASP A 356 -15.76 -16.23 -13.69
N THR A 357 -14.86 -16.99 -13.05
CA THR A 357 -15.23 -18.13 -12.22
C THR A 357 -16.04 -17.76 -10.98
N LYS A 358 -16.19 -16.47 -10.64
CA LYS A 358 -17.09 -16.04 -9.55
C LYS A 358 -18.54 -16.48 -9.77
N TYR A 359 -18.97 -16.61 -11.03
CA TYR A 359 -20.31 -17.08 -11.41
C TYR A 359 -20.41 -18.61 -11.55
N PHE A 360 -19.27 -19.32 -11.59
CA PHE A 360 -19.18 -20.73 -11.96
C PHE A 360 -18.45 -21.56 -10.89
N LYS A 361 -18.70 -21.27 -9.60
CA LYS A 361 -17.99 -21.90 -8.48
C LYS A 361 -18.16 -23.41 -8.38
N ASP A 362 -19.25 -23.95 -8.90
CA ASP A 362 -19.52 -25.39 -8.96
C ASP A 362 -18.64 -26.12 -9.99
N ILE A 363 -18.24 -25.45 -11.08
CA ILE A 363 -17.39 -26.01 -12.14
C ILE A 363 -16.00 -25.36 -12.22
N GLU A 364 -15.64 -24.48 -11.28
CA GLU A 364 -14.35 -23.79 -11.26
C GLU A 364 -13.16 -24.76 -11.38
N PHE A 365 -13.19 -25.88 -10.64
CA PHE A 365 -12.17 -26.92 -10.73
C PHE A 365 -12.10 -27.61 -12.09
N ASN A 366 -13.23 -27.75 -12.79
CA ASN A 366 -13.24 -28.28 -14.15
C ASN A 366 -12.55 -27.34 -15.14
N ILE A 367 -12.67 -26.03 -14.93
CA ILE A 367 -12.04 -25.00 -15.78
C ILE A 367 -10.53 -24.93 -15.51
N ILE A 368 -10.11 -24.79 -14.24
CA ILE A 368 -8.68 -24.60 -13.94
C ILE A 368 -7.83 -25.87 -14.16
N LYS A 369 -8.43 -27.07 -14.10
CA LYS A 369 -7.74 -28.34 -14.36
C LYS A 369 -7.35 -28.52 -15.84
N LEU A 370 -7.85 -27.68 -16.75
CA LEU A 370 -7.42 -27.64 -18.14
C LEU A 370 -5.95 -27.24 -18.32
N PHE A 371 -5.34 -26.67 -17.27
CA PHE A 371 -4.00 -26.10 -17.31
C PHE A 371 -3.07 -26.89 -16.39
N ASP A 372 -2.05 -27.55 -16.97
CA ASP A 372 -1.10 -28.40 -16.25
C ASP A 372 -0.11 -27.62 -15.37
N ASP A 373 0.15 -26.36 -15.72
CA ASP A 373 0.97 -25.42 -14.95
C ASP A 373 0.21 -24.09 -14.77
N LEU A 374 -0.77 -24.13 -13.87
CA LEU A 374 -1.74 -23.06 -13.66
C LEU A 374 -1.08 -21.70 -13.45
N ASP A 375 -0.10 -21.59 -12.56
CA ASP A 375 0.54 -20.31 -12.28
C ASP A 375 1.35 -19.76 -13.47
N ASN A 376 1.90 -20.65 -14.31
CA ASN A 376 2.62 -20.25 -15.51
C ASN A 376 1.68 -19.84 -16.66
N GLU A 377 0.47 -20.37 -16.70
CA GLU A 377 -0.57 -19.99 -17.67
C GLU A 377 -1.22 -18.64 -17.33
N LEU A 378 -1.09 -18.15 -16.09
CA LEU A 378 -1.55 -16.82 -15.71
C LEU A 378 -0.69 -15.72 -16.35
N ASP A 379 -1.36 -14.89 -17.15
CA ASP A 379 -0.86 -13.61 -17.66
C ASP A 379 -0.82 -12.55 -16.55
N GLY A 380 -1.68 -12.65 -15.53
CA GLY A 380 -1.76 -11.61 -14.50
C GLY A 380 -2.34 -12.01 -13.15
N ARG A 381 -2.07 -11.17 -12.13
CA ARG A 381 -2.63 -11.27 -10.78
C ARG A 381 -3.09 -9.90 -10.29
N LEU A 382 -4.37 -9.76 -9.95
CA LEU A 382 -4.94 -8.58 -9.27
C LEU A 382 -5.17 -8.89 -7.80
N ILE A 383 -4.63 -8.08 -6.91
CA ILE A 383 -4.70 -8.30 -5.47
C ILE A 383 -5.40 -7.12 -4.81
N HIS A 384 -6.53 -7.39 -4.16
CA HIS A 384 -7.26 -6.41 -3.40
C HIS A 384 -6.77 -6.37 -1.94
N SER A 385 -5.91 -5.42 -1.62
CA SER A 385 -5.29 -5.30 -0.28
C SER A 385 -4.50 -4.02 -0.10
N GLU A 386 -4.30 -3.64 1.16
CA GLU A 386 -3.26 -2.69 1.57
C GLU A 386 -1.90 -3.15 1.02
N ASN A 387 -1.23 -2.27 0.27
CA ASN A 387 -0.10 -2.67 -0.57
C ASN A 387 1.16 -3.06 0.22
N TYR A 388 1.40 -2.56 1.43
CA TYR A 388 2.47 -3.09 2.27
C TYR A 388 2.17 -4.53 2.70
N GLN A 389 0.94 -4.82 3.13
CA GLN A 389 0.55 -6.18 3.54
C GLN A 389 0.56 -7.16 2.38
N ALA A 390 0.14 -6.72 1.19
CA ALA A 390 0.26 -7.50 -0.03
C ALA A 390 1.72 -7.78 -0.40
N LEU A 391 2.56 -6.74 -0.45
CA LEU A 391 4.00 -6.87 -0.73
C LEU A 391 4.70 -7.76 0.30
N ASN A 392 4.28 -7.76 1.56
CA ASN A 392 4.89 -8.67 2.54
C ASN A 392 4.39 -10.12 2.35
N THR A 393 3.10 -10.31 2.07
CA THR A 393 2.48 -11.64 1.94
C THR A 393 2.95 -12.39 0.69
N ILE A 394 3.12 -11.71 -0.45
CA ILE A 394 3.47 -12.37 -1.72
C ILE A 394 4.98 -12.44 -1.98
N LEU A 395 5.81 -11.79 -1.13
CA LEU A 395 7.26 -11.71 -1.32
C LEU A 395 7.91 -13.10 -1.46
N PRO A 396 7.60 -14.11 -0.62
CA PRO A 396 8.25 -15.42 -0.75
C PRO A 396 8.07 -16.05 -2.14
N LYS A 397 6.95 -15.80 -2.82
CA LYS A 397 6.64 -16.37 -4.15
C LYS A 397 7.33 -15.59 -5.28
N PHE A 398 7.48 -14.28 -5.14
CA PHE A 398 7.94 -13.39 -6.22
C PHE A 398 9.28 -12.70 -5.98
N LYS A 399 9.99 -13.07 -4.90
CA LYS A 399 11.33 -12.58 -4.60
C LYS A 399 12.27 -12.78 -5.80
N ASP A 400 13.02 -11.73 -6.14
CA ASP A 400 14.01 -11.71 -7.23
C ASP A 400 13.46 -12.10 -8.63
N LYS A 401 12.17 -11.85 -8.91
CA LYS A 401 11.51 -12.24 -10.18
C LYS A 401 10.97 -11.08 -11.02
N ILE A 402 10.73 -9.91 -10.43
CA ILE A 402 10.12 -8.78 -11.12
C ILE A 402 11.14 -8.08 -12.01
N GLN A 403 10.79 -7.85 -13.27
CA GLN A 403 11.66 -7.16 -14.22
C GLN A 403 11.48 -5.64 -14.14
N THR A 404 10.23 -5.17 -14.18
CA THR A 404 9.93 -3.73 -14.17
C THR A 404 8.88 -3.43 -13.11
N ILE A 405 9.17 -2.49 -12.24
CA ILE A 405 8.21 -1.90 -11.31
C ILE A 405 7.90 -0.48 -11.79
N TYR A 406 6.63 -0.15 -11.94
CA TYR A 406 6.18 1.24 -12.08
C TYR A 406 5.25 1.57 -10.92
N ILE A 407 5.46 2.72 -10.28
CA ILE A 407 4.55 3.24 -9.27
C ILE A 407 4.30 4.73 -9.45
N ASP A 408 3.04 5.12 -9.26
CA ASP A 408 2.58 6.50 -9.17
C ASP A 408 1.93 6.73 -7.80
N PRO A 409 2.75 6.86 -6.73
CA PRO A 409 2.24 7.04 -5.39
C PRO A 409 1.41 8.33 -5.24
N PRO A 410 0.50 8.41 -4.24
CA PRO A 410 -0.28 9.62 -4.00
C PRO A 410 0.65 10.81 -3.79
N PHE A 411 0.40 11.95 -4.46
CA PHE A 411 1.25 13.14 -4.32
C PHE A 411 1.06 13.84 -3.00
N ASN A 412 2.12 14.37 -2.40
CA ASN A 412 2.03 15.10 -1.14
C ASN A 412 1.52 16.54 -1.33
N LYS A 413 0.20 16.74 -1.40
CA LYS A 413 -0.41 18.06 -1.63
C LYS A 413 -1.04 18.63 -0.37
N ASP A 414 -0.61 19.83 0.04
CA ASP A 414 -1.12 20.60 1.20
C ASP A 414 -2.64 20.87 1.20
N LYS A 415 -3.29 20.77 0.04
CA LYS A 415 -4.75 20.89 -0.11
C LYS A 415 -5.28 19.55 -0.62
N ASN A 416 -6.38 19.09 0.01
CA ASN A 416 -7.16 17.91 -0.39
C ASN A 416 -7.07 17.71 -1.91
N ALA A 417 -6.31 16.70 -2.36
CA ALA A 417 -6.50 16.20 -3.71
C ALA A 417 -7.84 15.44 -3.72
N ASP A 418 -8.52 15.45 -4.87
CA ASP A 418 -9.83 14.83 -5.09
C ASP A 418 -9.83 13.28 -5.05
N TYR A 419 -9.20 12.64 -4.06
CA TYR A 419 -8.99 11.17 -4.07
C TYR A 419 -9.08 10.48 -2.71
N LEU A 420 -9.29 9.16 -2.77
CA LEU A 420 -9.40 8.18 -1.69
C LEU A 420 -8.23 8.13 -0.68
N TYR A 421 -7.16 8.88 -0.88
CA TYR A 421 -6.02 8.99 0.05
C TYR A 421 -6.16 10.25 0.91
N ASN A 422 -5.85 10.16 2.20
CA ASN A 422 -5.79 11.36 3.04
C ASN A 422 -4.52 12.14 2.67
N VAL A 423 -4.64 13.07 1.73
CA VAL A 423 -3.48 13.77 1.13
C VAL A 423 -2.86 14.83 2.04
N LYS A 424 -3.39 15.00 3.26
CA LYS A 424 -2.78 15.83 4.31
C LYS A 424 -1.60 15.12 4.97
N TYR A 425 -0.80 14.41 4.20
CA TYR A 425 0.39 13.77 4.75
C TYR A 425 1.40 14.88 5.09
N LYS A 426 1.88 14.87 6.33
CA LYS A 426 3.13 15.60 6.61
C LYS A 426 4.24 14.88 5.84
N ASP A 427 5.22 15.64 5.33
CA ASP A 427 6.30 15.10 4.49
C ASP A 427 6.89 13.79 5.05
N ALA A 428 7.20 13.73 6.35
CA ALA A 428 7.78 12.52 6.95
C ALA A 428 6.82 11.31 6.97
N THR A 429 5.52 11.52 7.19
CA THR A 429 4.49 10.47 7.12
C THR A 429 4.45 9.87 5.71
N TRP A 430 4.43 10.74 4.70
CA TRP A 430 4.40 10.34 3.30
C TRP A 430 5.67 9.56 2.91
N ILE A 431 6.84 10.06 3.31
CA ILE A 431 8.12 9.39 3.03
C ILE A 431 8.16 8.02 3.72
N THR A 432 7.66 7.92 4.96
CA THR A 432 7.59 6.64 5.70
C THR A 432 6.68 5.62 5.03
N LEU A 433 5.55 6.08 4.48
CA LEU A 433 4.66 5.23 3.68
C LEU A 433 5.43 4.66 2.47
N LEU A 434 6.15 5.51 1.73
CA LEU A 434 6.93 5.09 0.56
C LEU A 434 8.12 4.19 0.95
N GLU A 435 8.87 4.55 1.96
CA GLU A 435 10.06 3.82 2.44
C GLU A 435 9.73 2.35 2.73
N ASN A 436 8.68 2.12 3.52
CA ASN A 436 8.25 0.78 3.90
C ASN A 436 7.93 -0.11 2.68
N ARG A 437 7.41 0.46 1.59
CA ARG A 437 7.02 -0.27 0.38
C ARG A 437 8.16 -0.42 -0.61
N ILE A 438 8.89 0.66 -0.86
CA ILE A 438 10.01 0.71 -1.81
C ILE A 438 11.15 -0.19 -1.31
N ARG A 439 11.37 -0.28 0.00
CA ARG A 439 12.36 -1.19 0.58
C ARG A 439 12.03 -2.65 0.27
N LEU A 440 10.76 -3.06 0.42
CA LEU A 440 10.30 -4.39 0.00
C LEU A 440 10.42 -4.56 -1.52
N ALA A 441 10.02 -3.56 -2.31
CA ALA A 441 10.07 -3.60 -3.78
C ALA A 441 11.47 -3.91 -4.33
N LYS A 442 12.54 -3.51 -3.64
CA LYS A 442 13.92 -3.87 -4.02
C LYS A 442 14.16 -5.38 -4.03
N ASP A 443 13.60 -6.11 -3.06
CA ASP A 443 13.74 -7.57 -2.93
C ASP A 443 12.90 -8.35 -3.96
N TYR A 444 11.95 -7.68 -4.61
CA TYR A 444 11.16 -8.26 -5.70
C TYR A 444 11.89 -8.24 -7.03
N LEU A 445 12.70 -7.22 -7.27
CA LEU A 445 13.38 -7.06 -8.56
C LEU A 445 14.38 -8.18 -8.77
N ASN A 446 14.47 -8.71 -9.99
CA ASN A 446 15.60 -9.55 -10.39
C ASN A 446 16.88 -8.68 -10.52
N GLU A 447 18.03 -9.32 -10.73
CA GLU A 447 19.33 -8.61 -10.78
C GLU A 447 19.41 -7.54 -11.88
N GLU A 448 18.73 -7.73 -13.02
CA GLU A 448 18.68 -6.76 -14.13
C GLU A 448 17.44 -5.85 -14.06
N GLY A 449 16.68 -5.96 -12.98
CA GLY A 449 15.39 -5.32 -12.77
C GLY A 449 15.48 -3.82 -12.57
N SER A 450 14.37 -3.15 -12.86
CA SER A 450 14.26 -1.70 -12.91
C SER A 450 13.00 -1.20 -12.21
N ILE A 451 13.09 -0.05 -11.55
CA ILE A 451 11.96 0.63 -10.93
C ILE A 451 11.82 2.07 -11.41
N PHE A 452 10.58 2.47 -11.64
CA PHE A 452 10.15 3.79 -12.03
C PHE A 452 9.21 4.37 -10.99
N VAL A 453 9.53 5.57 -10.49
CA VAL A 453 8.72 6.25 -9.47
C VAL A 453 8.34 7.64 -9.99
N ARG A 454 7.04 7.86 -10.20
CA ARG A 454 6.49 9.16 -10.58
C ARG A 454 6.23 10.02 -9.36
N CYS A 455 6.49 11.32 -9.46
CA CYS A 455 6.23 12.28 -8.39
C CYS A 455 6.01 13.70 -8.95
N ASP A 456 5.17 14.47 -8.28
CA ASP A 456 5.03 15.90 -8.56
C ASP A 456 6.18 16.73 -7.93
N TYR A 457 6.15 18.03 -8.21
CA TYR A 457 7.13 18.99 -7.71
C TYR A 457 7.17 19.15 -6.18
N ASN A 458 6.18 18.65 -5.43
CA ASN A 458 6.18 18.71 -3.97
C ASN A 458 7.00 17.57 -3.38
N GLY A 459 6.89 16.36 -3.96
CA GLY A 459 7.52 15.16 -3.43
C GLY A 459 8.87 14.77 -4.04
N ASN A 460 9.25 15.35 -5.19
CA ASN A 460 10.36 14.85 -6.01
C ASN A 460 11.72 14.79 -5.28
N MET A 461 12.09 15.82 -4.52
CA MET A 461 13.33 15.85 -3.75
C MET A 461 13.38 14.71 -2.73
N TYR A 462 12.27 14.46 -2.03
CA TYR A 462 12.19 13.41 -1.02
C TYR A 462 12.28 12.01 -1.62
N VAL A 463 11.58 11.78 -2.74
CA VAL A 463 11.65 10.50 -3.46
C VAL A 463 13.06 10.24 -3.95
N ARG A 464 13.74 11.25 -4.52
CA ARG A 464 15.13 11.11 -5.00
C ARG A 464 16.08 10.68 -3.89
N LEU A 465 16.00 11.30 -2.71
CA LEU A 465 16.84 10.95 -1.57
C LEU A 465 16.51 9.55 -1.03
N LEU A 466 15.22 9.22 -0.91
CA LEU A 466 14.76 7.91 -0.46
C LEU A 466 15.23 6.79 -1.40
N MET A 467 15.11 7.01 -2.71
CA MET A 467 15.56 6.04 -3.71
C MET A 467 17.09 5.87 -3.68
N ASN A 468 17.86 6.94 -3.44
CA ASN A 468 19.30 6.83 -3.24
C ASN A 468 19.68 6.02 -2.00
N ASP A 469 18.95 6.17 -0.89
CA ASP A 469 19.17 5.36 0.34
C ASP A 469 18.89 3.88 0.08
N ILE A 470 17.76 3.57 -0.55
CA ILE A 470 17.32 2.18 -0.73
C ILE A 470 18.09 1.47 -1.85
N PHE A 471 18.26 2.11 -3.01
CA PHE A 471 18.89 1.50 -4.19
C PHE A 471 20.38 1.81 -4.32
N GLY A 472 20.91 2.81 -3.63
CA GLY A 472 22.25 3.34 -3.88
C GLY A 472 22.25 4.39 -4.99
N GLY A 473 22.96 5.50 -4.76
CA GLY A 473 23.02 6.61 -5.73
C GLY A 473 23.69 6.22 -7.06
N GLU A 474 24.55 5.20 -7.04
CA GLU A 474 25.21 4.61 -8.21
C GLU A 474 24.25 3.83 -9.13
N ASN A 475 23.11 3.38 -8.60
CA ASN A 475 22.10 2.63 -9.37
C ASN A 475 21.03 3.54 -9.98
N PHE A 476 21.13 4.85 -9.75
CA PHE A 476 20.35 5.83 -10.51
C PHE A 476 20.72 5.80 -11.99
N ARG A 477 19.70 5.75 -12.85
CA ARG A 477 19.89 5.73 -14.29
C ARG A 477 19.54 7.05 -14.93
N ASN A 478 18.35 7.58 -14.62
CA ASN A 478 17.87 8.78 -15.28
C ASN A 478 16.72 9.45 -14.52
N GLU A 479 16.56 10.75 -14.76
CA GLU A 479 15.41 11.54 -14.32
C GLU A 479 14.72 12.07 -15.57
N MET A 480 13.48 11.62 -15.80
CA MET A 480 12.68 12.04 -16.94
C MET A 480 11.65 13.08 -16.53
N VAL A 481 11.44 14.04 -17.43
CA VAL A 481 10.41 15.07 -17.29
C VAL A 481 9.20 14.63 -18.10
N VAL A 482 8.05 14.46 -17.44
CA VAL A 482 6.80 14.03 -18.08
C VAL A 482 5.76 15.13 -18.02
N ASN A 483 4.93 15.25 -19.06
CA ASN A 483 3.95 16.32 -19.15
C ASN A 483 2.70 15.98 -18.31
N ARG A 484 2.16 16.94 -17.54
CA ARG A 484 0.91 16.75 -16.78
C ARG A 484 -0.31 16.84 -17.69
N THR A 485 -0.28 17.73 -18.66
CA THR A 485 -1.39 17.96 -19.60
C THR A 485 -0.87 18.49 -20.92
N GLN A 486 -1.36 18.00 -22.05
CA GLN A 486 -1.12 18.67 -23.33
C GLN A 486 -1.94 19.97 -23.38
N GLU A 487 -1.24 21.11 -23.32
CA GLU A 487 -1.71 22.48 -23.61
C GLU A 487 -3.12 22.85 -23.12
N PHE A 488 -3.22 23.28 -21.86
CA PHE A 488 -4.34 24.13 -21.44
C PHE A 488 -3.99 25.59 -21.67
N PHE A 489 -4.61 26.23 -22.66
CA PHE A 489 -4.62 27.70 -22.77
C PHE A 489 -5.58 28.30 -21.73
N LYS A 490 -5.27 28.16 -20.43
CA LYS A 490 -5.89 29.00 -19.41
C LYS A 490 -5.18 30.35 -19.44
N PHE A 491 -5.88 31.39 -19.88
CA PHE A 491 -5.46 32.77 -19.68
C PHE A 491 -5.55 33.12 -18.19
N SER A 492 -4.56 32.69 -17.42
CA SER A 492 -4.45 32.99 -16.00
C SER A 492 -4.01 34.45 -15.82
N HIS A 493 -4.85 35.26 -15.20
CA HIS A 493 -4.55 36.66 -14.85
C HIS A 493 -4.13 36.74 -13.37
N GLY A 494 -3.22 37.66 -13.02
CA GLY A 494 -2.81 37.86 -11.61
C GLY A 494 -1.95 36.73 -11.03
N LEU A 495 -1.16 36.05 -11.87
CA LEU A 495 -0.26 34.98 -11.43
C LEU A 495 0.89 35.54 -10.56
N ASN A 496 1.07 34.99 -9.36
CA ASN A 496 2.23 35.24 -8.51
C ASN A 496 3.33 34.16 -8.65
N LYS A 497 3.13 33.18 -9.54
CA LYS A 497 4.09 32.10 -9.85
C LYS A 497 3.84 31.51 -11.25
N PHE A 498 4.83 30.83 -11.81
CA PHE A 498 4.66 30.06 -13.04
C PHE A 498 3.70 28.87 -12.83
N MET A 499 3.00 28.49 -13.90
CA MET A 499 2.18 27.28 -13.91
C MET A 499 3.09 26.05 -13.93
N VAL A 500 2.62 24.95 -13.34
CA VAL A 500 3.37 23.70 -13.26
C VAL A 500 2.86 22.75 -14.32
N ASP A 501 3.66 22.55 -15.36
CA ASP A 501 3.28 21.74 -16.52
C ASP A 501 3.87 20.32 -16.51
N THR A 502 4.81 20.03 -15.60
CA THR A 502 5.56 18.77 -15.62
C THR A 502 5.59 18.09 -14.26
N ASP A 503 5.68 16.75 -14.30
CA ASP A 503 6.03 15.90 -13.18
C ASP A 503 7.40 15.25 -13.45
N THR A 504 7.99 14.67 -12.41
CA THR A 504 9.27 13.95 -12.46
C THR A 504 9.04 12.44 -12.45
N LEU A 505 9.80 11.70 -13.24
CA LEU A 505 9.82 10.23 -13.24
C LEU A 505 11.26 9.75 -13.03
N PHE A 506 11.53 9.14 -11.88
CA PHE A 506 12.86 8.61 -11.56
C PHE A 506 13.02 7.17 -12.02
N PHE A 507 14.16 6.84 -12.63
CA PHE A 507 14.53 5.50 -13.06
C PHE A 507 15.78 5.01 -12.32
N TYR A 508 15.64 3.87 -11.63
CA TYR A 508 16.72 3.14 -10.96
C TYR A 508 16.78 1.69 -11.42
N GLY A 509 17.99 1.13 -11.46
CA GLY A 509 18.20 -0.32 -11.49
C GLY A 509 18.26 -0.90 -10.07
N LYS A 510 18.05 -2.22 -9.92
CA LYS A 510 18.28 -2.90 -8.64
C LYS A 510 19.74 -2.85 -8.20
N ALA A 511 20.64 -3.33 -9.07
CA ALA A 511 22.09 -3.33 -8.90
C ALA A 511 22.77 -3.52 -10.27
N GLY A 512 24.02 -3.07 -10.44
CA GLY A 512 24.86 -3.48 -11.57
C GLY A 512 24.38 -2.98 -12.94
N LYS A 513 24.16 -3.89 -13.90
CA LYS A 513 23.67 -3.57 -15.26
C LYS A 513 22.18 -3.93 -15.36
N SER A 514 21.36 -2.97 -15.74
CA SER A 514 19.91 -3.17 -15.95
C SER A 514 19.61 -3.46 -17.43
N ILE A 515 18.54 -4.21 -17.71
CA ILE A 515 17.98 -4.28 -19.07
C ILE A 515 17.59 -2.87 -19.49
N PHE A 516 18.04 -2.47 -20.68
CA PHE A 516 17.65 -1.20 -21.29
C PHE A 516 17.50 -1.36 -22.80
N ASN A 517 16.26 -1.31 -23.28
CA ASN A 517 15.94 -1.38 -24.70
C ASN A 517 15.90 0.04 -25.26
N GLU A 518 16.78 0.33 -26.22
CA GLU A 518 16.87 1.65 -26.84
C GLU A 518 15.61 1.94 -27.67
N ILE A 519 14.86 2.99 -27.29
CA ILE A 519 13.71 3.47 -28.04
C ILE A 519 14.18 4.54 -29.03
N LYS A 520 13.98 4.29 -30.33
CA LYS A 520 14.27 5.25 -31.40
C LYS A 520 12.99 5.97 -31.82
N ILE A 521 12.99 7.30 -31.72
CA ILE A 521 11.90 8.13 -32.25
C ILE A 521 12.19 8.44 -33.72
N LYS A 522 11.29 8.01 -34.61
CA LYS A 522 11.31 8.39 -36.03
C LYS A 522 11.02 9.88 -36.17
N ARG A 523 11.75 10.57 -37.03
CA ARG A 523 11.46 11.98 -37.33
C ARG A 523 10.35 12.07 -38.37
N GLU A 524 9.35 12.92 -38.11
CA GLU A 524 8.29 13.22 -39.07
C GLU A 524 8.78 14.08 -40.25
N ILE A 525 9.80 14.90 -40.03
CA ILE A 525 10.38 15.78 -41.05
C ILE A 525 11.83 15.39 -41.30
N GLU A 526 12.11 15.02 -42.56
CA GLU A 526 13.47 14.81 -43.04
C GLU A 526 14.22 16.14 -43.05
N LYS A 527 15.10 16.36 -42.07
CA LYS A 527 15.96 17.54 -41.98
C LYS A 527 17.39 17.16 -42.31
N TRP A 528 17.93 17.79 -43.36
CA TRP A 528 19.29 17.60 -43.84
C TRP A 528 20.27 18.49 -43.06
N TRP A 529 21.18 17.89 -42.30
CA TRP A 529 22.12 18.58 -41.41
C TRP A 529 23.55 18.47 -41.93
N GLU A 530 24.39 19.45 -41.64
CA GLU A 530 25.83 19.31 -41.90
C GLU A 530 26.44 18.33 -40.87
N PRO A 531 27.24 17.33 -41.28
CA PRO A 531 27.77 16.27 -40.41
C PRO A 531 28.97 16.73 -39.56
N PHE A 532 28.94 17.96 -39.04
CA PHE A 532 30.08 18.60 -38.41
C PHE A 532 29.81 19.03 -36.97
N LEU A 533 30.68 18.61 -36.04
CA LEU A 533 30.65 19.00 -34.62
C LEU A 533 31.60 20.17 -34.34
N PRO A 534 31.34 21.00 -33.30
CA PRO A 534 32.30 22.00 -32.82
C PRO A 534 33.64 21.39 -32.39
N GLY A 535 34.74 22.09 -32.69
CA GLY A 535 36.10 21.71 -32.31
C GLY A 535 36.98 21.36 -33.51
N ASN A 536 38.29 21.21 -33.30
CA ASN A 536 39.23 20.85 -34.38
C ASN A 536 39.36 19.32 -34.50
N PRO A 537 39.68 18.78 -35.69
CA PRO A 537 40.01 17.37 -35.88
C PRO A 537 41.13 16.91 -34.94
N LYS A 538 41.01 15.70 -34.39
CA LYS A 538 42.01 15.18 -33.43
C LYS A 538 43.32 14.74 -34.09
N ASP A 539 43.24 14.22 -35.31
CA ASP A 539 44.37 13.70 -36.09
C ASP A 539 44.14 13.87 -37.60
N LYS A 540 45.10 13.40 -38.42
CA LYS A 540 45.05 13.50 -39.89
C LYS A 540 43.90 12.69 -40.50
N ASP A 541 43.50 11.61 -39.85
CA ASP A 541 42.42 10.74 -40.32
C ASP A 541 41.05 11.38 -40.03
N ASP A 542 40.95 12.18 -38.96
CA ASP A 542 39.76 12.96 -38.62
C ASP A 542 39.63 14.26 -39.44
N CYS A 543 40.66 14.65 -40.21
CA CYS A 543 40.62 15.84 -41.05
C CYS A 543 39.71 15.69 -42.28
N TYR A 544 39.50 14.46 -42.77
CA TYR A 544 38.79 14.21 -44.03
C TYR A 544 37.87 13.00 -43.96
N ARG A 545 36.80 13.02 -44.76
CA ARG A 545 35.99 11.84 -45.10
C ARG A 545 35.84 11.71 -46.60
N ILE A 546 35.71 10.48 -47.07
CA ILE A 546 35.37 10.18 -48.46
C ILE A 546 33.85 10.09 -48.52
N VAL A 547 33.23 10.99 -49.29
CA VAL A 547 31.79 11.02 -49.56
C VAL A 547 31.58 10.89 -51.06
N PHE A 548 30.84 9.90 -51.54
CA PHE A 548 30.63 9.55 -52.96
C PHE A 548 31.95 9.50 -53.75
N LYS A 549 32.95 8.80 -53.18
CA LYS A 549 34.32 8.67 -53.72
C LYS A 549 35.10 10.00 -53.83
N GLN A 550 34.63 11.09 -53.24
CA GLN A 550 35.30 12.40 -53.20
C GLN A 550 35.76 12.72 -51.79
N LYS A 551 36.98 13.28 -51.65
CA LYS A 551 37.58 13.60 -50.35
C LYS A 551 37.17 15.00 -49.87
N PHE A 552 36.49 15.09 -48.73
CA PHE A 552 36.02 16.36 -48.15
C PHE A 552 36.72 16.68 -46.81
N PRO A 553 37.28 17.90 -46.64
CA PRO A 553 37.79 18.35 -45.35
C PRO A 553 36.67 18.77 -44.39
N ALA A 554 36.93 18.67 -43.09
CA ALA A 554 36.10 19.37 -42.10
C ALA A 554 36.29 20.92 -42.22
N PRO A 555 35.22 21.72 -42.11
CA PRO A 555 35.33 23.18 -42.07
C PRO A 555 36.19 23.69 -40.90
N LYS A 556 36.78 24.88 -41.02
CA LYS A 556 37.61 25.48 -39.96
C LYS A 556 36.82 25.60 -38.64
N GLY A 557 37.42 25.13 -37.54
CA GLY A 557 36.78 25.13 -36.21
C GLY A 557 35.71 24.05 -36.02
N ARG A 558 35.59 23.13 -36.98
CA ARG A 558 34.70 21.97 -36.96
C ARG A 558 35.49 20.68 -37.21
N LYS A 559 34.90 19.56 -36.81
CA LYS A 559 35.37 18.20 -37.09
C LYS A 559 34.22 17.33 -37.58
N TRP A 560 34.53 16.21 -38.21
CA TRP A 560 33.51 15.25 -38.63
C TRP A 560 32.77 14.66 -37.43
N GLY A 561 31.45 14.56 -37.53
CA GLY A 561 30.59 13.91 -36.54
C GLY A 561 30.48 12.40 -36.72
N PHE A 562 30.92 11.88 -37.86
CA PHE A 562 30.84 10.47 -38.24
C PHE A 562 32.22 9.92 -38.60
N SER A 563 32.42 8.62 -38.36
CA SER A 563 33.55 7.84 -38.89
C SER A 563 33.41 7.61 -40.39
N GLN A 564 34.44 7.08 -41.05
CA GLN A 564 34.38 6.75 -42.48
C GLN A 564 33.34 5.65 -42.76
N ASP A 565 33.30 4.59 -41.94
CA ASP A 565 32.33 3.50 -42.06
C ASP A 565 30.89 4.01 -41.95
N GLN A 566 30.62 4.95 -41.04
CA GLN A 566 29.30 5.57 -40.89
C GLN A 566 28.91 6.45 -42.08
N ILE A 567 29.88 7.07 -42.75
CA ILE A 567 29.61 7.83 -43.98
C ILE A 567 29.24 6.86 -45.11
N GLU A 568 29.93 5.73 -45.23
CA GLU A 568 29.63 4.68 -46.22
C GLU A 568 28.27 4.03 -45.97
N GLU A 569 27.90 3.78 -44.72
CA GLU A 569 26.56 3.32 -44.34
C GLU A 569 25.48 4.33 -44.75
N LEU A 570 25.70 5.63 -44.47
CA LEU A 570 24.78 6.69 -44.90
C LEU A 570 24.67 6.82 -46.42
N GLU A 571 25.72 6.49 -47.18
CA GLU A 571 25.68 6.42 -48.65
C GLU A 571 24.84 5.25 -49.13
N GLN A 572 25.01 4.06 -48.54
CA GLN A 572 24.24 2.87 -48.89
C GLN A 572 22.73 3.04 -48.62
N GLU A 573 22.40 3.83 -47.60
CA GLU A 573 21.02 4.12 -47.21
C GLU A 573 20.41 5.35 -47.91
N ASP A 574 21.10 5.98 -48.87
CA ASP A 574 20.67 7.22 -49.55
C ASP A 574 20.39 8.40 -48.58
N ARG A 575 21.09 8.43 -47.44
CA ARG A 575 20.89 9.38 -46.33
C ARG A 575 21.98 10.44 -46.20
N ILE A 576 22.89 10.51 -47.15
CA ILE A 576 23.86 11.59 -47.27
C ILE A 576 23.81 12.15 -48.68
N LYS A 577 23.95 13.47 -48.82
CA LYS A 577 23.93 14.14 -50.12
C LYS A 577 24.90 15.30 -50.16
N ILE A 578 25.31 15.66 -51.37
CA ILE A 578 26.09 16.86 -51.64
C ILE A 578 25.12 17.90 -52.22
N GLU A 579 24.92 19.00 -51.51
CA GLU A 579 24.02 20.08 -51.93
C GLU A 579 24.80 21.41 -51.89
N ASN A 580 24.96 22.06 -53.05
CA ASN A 580 25.74 23.29 -53.22
C ASN A 580 27.18 23.18 -52.66
N GLY A 581 27.84 22.04 -52.90
CA GLY A 581 29.21 21.78 -52.41
C GLY A 581 29.32 21.50 -50.91
N LYS A 582 28.19 21.42 -50.20
CA LYS A 582 28.13 21.09 -48.78
C LYS A 582 27.61 19.67 -48.57
N ILE A 583 28.25 18.95 -47.67
CA ILE A 583 27.79 17.62 -47.25
C ILE A 583 26.64 17.79 -46.27
N LYS A 584 25.53 17.11 -46.54
CA LYS A 584 24.39 17.03 -45.63
C LYS A 584 23.97 15.59 -45.43
N TYR A 585 23.49 15.26 -44.23
CA TYR A 585 22.94 13.95 -43.91
C TYR A 585 21.54 14.06 -43.32
N ALA A 586 20.72 13.04 -43.53
CA ALA A 586 19.39 12.88 -42.95
C ALA A 586 19.44 11.85 -41.80
N PRO A 587 19.21 12.24 -40.54
CA PRO A 587 19.10 11.29 -39.43
C PRO A 587 17.78 10.50 -39.49
N LEU A 588 17.81 9.16 -39.43
CA LEU A 588 16.63 8.28 -39.39
C LEU A 588 15.72 8.54 -38.17
N GLY A 589 16.30 9.08 -37.10
CA GLY A 589 15.62 9.29 -35.86
C GLY A 589 16.55 9.84 -34.81
N THR A 590 16.04 9.97 -33.60
CA THR A 590 16.86 10.25 -32.42
C THR A 590 16.55 9.21 -31.36
N THR A 591 17.57 8.72 -30.68
CA THR A 591 17.42 8.00 -29.43
C THR A 591 16.60 8.85 -28.48
N LEU A 592 15.57 8.25 -27.89
CA LEU A 592 14.72 8.88 -26.89
C LEU A 592 15.60 9.39 -25.74
N LYS A 593 15.41 10.66 -25.38
CA LYS A 593 16.12 11.32 -24.26
C LYS A 593 15.24 11.37 -23.03
N ASN A 594 15.70 12.06 -21.98
CA ASN A 594 14.97 12.22 -20.73
C ASN A 594 13.84 13.27 -20.76
N ASN A 595 13.70 14.04 -21.84
CA ASN A 595 12.55 14.90 -22.03
C ASN A 595 11.41 14.08 -22.70
N TRP A 596 10.39 13.73 -21.93
CA TRP A 596 9.22 12.97 -22.38
C TRP A 596 7.97 13.85 -22.48
N THR A 597 8.12 15.16 -22.62
CA THR A 597 6.97 16.07 -22.75
C THR A 597 6.28 15.99 -24.12
N ASP A 598 6.81 15.18 -25.04
CA ASP A 598 6.22 14.88 -26.35
C ASP A 598 4.96 14.01 -26.24
N ILE A 599 4.79 13.29 -25.13
CA ILE A 599 3.64 12.44 -24.84
C ILE A 599 2.83 12.96 -23.63
N PRO A 600 1.52 12.70 -23.57
CA PRO A 600 0.72 13.01 -22.40
C PRO A 600 1.11 12.12 -21.20
N GLY A 601 1.19 12.69 -20.00
CA GLY A 601 1.40 11.91 -18.77
C GLY A 601 0.12 11.36 -18.14
N TYR A 602 -1.04 11.99 -18.40
CA TYR A 602 -2.35 11.51 -17.94
C TYR A 602 -3.32 11.28 -19.11
N SER A 603 -4.27 10.38 -18.92
CA SER A 603 -5.41 10.17 -19.82
C SER A 603 -6.34 11.38 -19.83
N ARG A 604 -7.10 11.54 -20.91
CA ARG A 604 -8.11 12.60 -21.06
C ARG A 604 -9.54 12.11 -20.79
N HIS A 605 -9.70 10.83 -20.46
CA HIS A 605 -10.99 10.25 -20.10
C HIS A 605 -11.39 10.67 -18.68
N PHE A 606 -12.68 10.93 -18.45
CA PHE A 606 -13.20 11.44 -17.18
C PHE A 606 -13.64 10.31 -16.21
N ASP A 607 -13.50 9.05 -16.62
CA ASP A 607 -13.98 7.90 -15.84
C ASP A 607 -13.12 7.65 -14.58
N PHE A 608 -11.84 8.07 -14.61
CA PHE A 608 -10.96 8.02 -13.44
C PHE A 608 -10.10 9.30 -13.36
N PRO A 609 -10.09 10.05 -12.23
CA PRO A 609 -9.63 11.44 -12.27
C PRO A 609 -8.09 11.66 -12.37
N THR A 610 -7.25 10.66 -12.04
CA THR A 610 -5.79 10.68 -12.29
C THR A 610 -5.31 9.40 -12.97
N GLU A 611 -5.88 9.07 -14.12
CA GLU A 611 -5.43 7.91 -14.90
C GLU A 611 -4.13 8.21 -15.64
N ASN A 612 -3.08 7.41 -15.41
CA ASN A 612 -1.83 7.50 -16.17
C ASN A 612 -2.08 7.26 -17.66
N SER A 613 -1.32 7.92 -18.53
CA SER A 613 -1.44 7.65 -19.96
C SER A 613 -0.82 6.30 -20.34
N GLU A 614 -1.52 5.51 -21.15
CA GLU A 614 -0.98 4.22 -21.62
C GLU A 614 0.32 4.37 -22.42
N ILE A 615 0.48 5.45 -23.20
CA ILE A 615 1.69 5.68 -24.01
C ILE A 615 2.93 5.95 -23.13
N LEU A 616 2.73 6.59 -21.97
CA LEU A 616 3.79 6.78 -20.98
C LEU A 616 4.25 5.44 -20.43
N LEU A 617 3.31 4.59 -20.02
CA LEU A 617 3.65 3.27 -19.46
C LEU A 617 4.20 2.32 -20.52
N LYS A 618 3.78 2.45 -21.78
CA LYS A 618 4.40 1.71 -22.90
C LYS A 618 5.88 2.00 -22.98
N ARG A 619 6.25 3.29 -22.96
CA ARG A 619 7.64 3.75 -22.98
C ARG A 619 8.45 3.24 -21.78
N VAL A 620 7.86 3.23 -20.58
CA VAL A 620 8.47 2.65 -19.37
C VAL A 620 8.73 1.15 -19.52
N ILE A 621 7.67 0.39 -19.82
CA ILE A 621 7.69 -1.08 -19.84
C ILE A 621 8.60 -1.59 -20.96
N GLU A 622 8.50 -1.04 -22.18
CA GLU A 622 9.36 -1.47 -23.29
C GLU A 622 10.83 -1.17 -23.04
N SER A 623 11.14 -0.05 -22.38
CA SER A 623 12.52 0.35 -22.13
C SER A 623 13.26 -0.58 -21.16
N THR A 624 12.57 -1.35 -20.32
CA THR A 624 13.21 -2.14 -19.25
C THR A 624 12.72 -3.58 -19.12
N SER A 625 11.86 -4.05 -20.04
CA SER A 625 11.36 -5.42 -20.09
C SER A 625 11.19 -5.93 -21.52
N ASN A 626 11.22 -7.24 -21.67
CA ASN A 626 10.91 -8.00 -22.87
C ASN A 626 9.56 -8.72 -22.73
N GLU A 627 9.11 -9.39 -23.78
CA GLU A 627 7.89 -10.21 -23.70
C GLU A 627 8.04 -11.33 -22.68
N SER A 628 6.94 -11.73 -22.05
CA SER A 628 6.87 -12.69 -20.93
C SER A 628 7.51 -12.25 -19.60
N ASP A 629 8.27 -11.15 -19.57
CA ASP A 629 8.79 -10.60 -18.32
C ASP A 629 7.64 -10.15 -17.40
N LEU A 630 7.93 -10.12 -16.09
CA LEU A 630 6.95 -9.80 -15.06
C LEU A 630 7.04 -8.32 -14.66
N VAL A 631 5.93 -7.60 -14.86
CA VAL A 631 5.75 -6.19 -14.50
C VAL A 631 4.92 -6.07 -13.23
N MET A 632 5.24 -5.15 -12.33
CA MET A 632 4.47 -4.94 -11.11
C MET A 632 4.12 -3.47 -10.90
N ASP A 633 2.91 -3.25 -10.39
CA ASP A 633 2.46 -1.96 -9.89
C ASP A 633 1.67 -2.16 -8.59
N PHE A 634 2.23 -1.64 -7.49
CA PHE A 634 1.62 -1.70 -6.16
C PHE A 634 0.96 -0.38 -5.73
N PHE A 635 0.83 0.57 -6.66
CA PHE A 635 -0.02 1.75 -6.59
C PHE A 635 -0.90 1.81 -7.84
N LEU A 636 -1.61 0.71 -8.10
CA LEU A 636 -2.18 0.40 -9.41
C LEU A 636 -3.19 1.43 -9.92
N GLY A 637 -3.93 2.09 -9.03
CA GLY A 637 -4.91 3.12 -9.39
C GLY A 637 -5.94 2.57 -10.37
N SER A 638 -6.04 3.15 -11.57
CA SER A 638 -7.00 2.72 -12.60
C SER A 638 -6.64 1.41 -13.33
N GLY A 639 -5.51 0.77 -13.04
CA GLY A 639 -5.09 -0.47 -13.72
C GLY A 639 -4.30 -0.24 -15.01
N THR A 640 -3.82 0.98 -15.27
CA THR A 640 -3.13 1.33 -16.53
C THR A 640 -1.89 0.46 -16.76
N THR A 641 -1.08 0.23 -15.71
CA THR A 641 0.17 -0.56 -15.83
C THR A 641 -0.13 -2.01 -16.22
N ALA A 642 -1.13 -2.64 -15.59
CA ALA A 642 -1.56 -4.00 -15.92
C ALA A 642 -2.11 -4.09 -17.36
N ALA A 643 -2.93 -3.12 -17.77
CA ALA A 643 -3.49 -3.06 -19.12
C ALA A 643 -2.39 -2.96 -20.19
N VAL A 644 -1.43 -2.05 -19.99
CA VAL A 644 -0.32 -1.86 -20.94
C VAL A 644 0.62 -3.06 -20.96
N ALA A 645 1.00 -3.60 -19.80
CA ALA A 645 1.82 -4.81 -19.72
C ALA A 645 1.18 -5.97 -20.50
N HIS A 646 -0.13 -6.18 -20.32
CA HIS A 646 -0.86 -7.22 -21.02
C HIS A 646 -0.91 -7.00 -22.55
N LYS A 647 -1.24 -5.79 -23.00
CA LYS A 647 -1.23 -5.42 -24.44
C LYS A 647 0.16 -5.61 -25.07
N LEU A 648 1.22 -5.44 -24.28
CA LEU A 648 2.60 -5.67 -24.68
C LEU A 648 3.08 -7.12 -24.47
N LYS A 649 2.23 -8.07 -24.11
CA LYS A 649 2.60 -9.49 -23.88
C LYS A 649 3.61 -9.71 -22.74
N ARG A 650 3.51 -8.89 -21.69
CA ARG A 650 4.20 -9.10 -20.40
C ARG A 650 3.23 -9.72 -19.39
N LYS A 651 3.77 -10.47 -18.44
CA LYS A 651 3.01 -10.89 -17.25
C LYS A 651 2.92 -9.73 -16.27
N TRP A 652 1.88 -9.67 -15.44
CA TRP A 652 1.72 -8.53 -14.52
C TRP A 652 1.17 -8.87 -13.14
N ILE A 653 1.53 -8.06 -12.15
CA ILE A 653 0.95 -8.06 -10.79
C ILE A 653 0.48 -6.65 -10.47
N GLY A 654 -0.81 -6.49 -10.18
CA GLY A 654 -1.41 -5.23 -9.77
C GLY A 654 -1.97 -5.33 -8.35
N ILE A 655 -1.65 -4.36 -7.50
CA ILE A 655 -2.18 -4.28 -6.13
C ILE A 655 -2.94 -2.97 -5.95
N GLU A 656 -4.17 -3.08 -5.47
CA GLU A 656 -5.02 -1.93 -5.15
C GLU A 656 -5.91 -2.23 -3.95
N MET A 657 -6.07 -1.26 -3.05
CA MET A 657 -6.86 -1.40 -1.82
C MET A 657 -8.24 -0.73 -1.93
N GLY A 658 -8.38 0.28 -2.79
CA GLY A 658 -9.63 1.02 -2.94
C GLY A 658 -10.71 0.23 -3.68
N GLU A 659 -11.97 0.60 -3.44
CA GLU A 659 -13.15 0.02 -4.10
C GLU A 659 -13.10 0.08 -5.63
N HIS A 660 -12.33 1.03 -6.19
CA HIS A 660 -12.08 1.10 -7.63
C HIS A 660 -11.34 -0.13 -8.18
N PHE A 661 -10.82 -1.01 -7.33
CA PHE A 661 -10.45 -2.37 -7.72
C PHE A 661 -11.60 -3.09 -8.46
N TYR A 662 -12.81 -3.07 -7.89
CA TYR A 662 -13.97 -3.76 -8.45
C TYR A 662 -14.69 -2.94 -9.51
N ASP A 663 -14.76 -1.61 -9.33
CA ASP A 663 -15.55 -0.75 -10.21
C ASP A 663 -14.77 -0.25 -11.43
N VAL A 664 -13.43 -0.27 -11.39
CA VAL A 664 -12.57 0.27 -12.46
C VAL A 664 -11.55 -0.75 -12.95
N VAL A 665 -10.69 -1.26 -12.07
CA VAL A 665 -9.53 -2.09 -12.47
C VAL A 665 -9.98 -3.42 -13.06
N LEU A 666 -10.81 -4.18 -12.34
CA LEU A 666 -11.29 -5.49 -12.78
C LEU A 666 -12.10 -5.40 -14.10
N PRO A 667 -13.09 -4.48 -14.24
CA PRO A 667 -13.75 -4.16 -15.50
C PRO A 667 -12.79 -3.82 -16.65
N ARG A 668 -11.78 -2.97 -16.38
CA ARG A 668 -10.76 -2.60 -17.39
C ARG A 668 -10.02 -3.84 -17.87
N MET A 669 -9.54 -4.68 -16.97
CA MET A 669 -8.77 -5.86 -17.36
C MET A 669 -9.62 -6.86 -18.13
N LYS A 670 -10.92 -7.03 -17.81
CA LYS A 670 -11.85 -7.84 -18.61
C LYS A 670 -12.03 -7.29 -20.04
N LYS A 671 -12.17 -5.97 -20.19
CA LYS A 671 -12.20 -5.32 -21.51
C LYS A 671 -10.88 -5.50 -22.29
N VAL A 672 -9.74 -5.45 -21.60
CA VAL A 672 -8.43 -5.72 -22.20
C VAL A 672 -8.33 -7.18 -22.66
N LEU A 673 -8.87 -8.16 -21.93
CA LEU A 673 -8.91 -9.52 -22.46
C LEU A 673 -9.79 -9.62 -23.72
N ALA A 674 -10.94 -8.93 -23.71
CA ALA A 674 -11.92 -8.90 -24.78
C ALA A 674 -11.57 -7.98 -25.97
N TYR A 675 -10.29 -7.69 -26.19
CA TYR A 675 -9.78 -6.76 -27.20
C TYR A 675 -10.27 -5.30 -27.06
N ASP A 676 -9.60 -4.56 -26.17
CA ASP A 676 -9.75 -3.13 -26.03
C ASP A 676 -9.04 -2.36 -27.16
N LYS A 677 -9.81 -1.66 -28.00
CA LYS A 677 -9.31 -0.86 -29.14
C LYS A 677 -8.80 0.53 -28.74
N SER A 678 -8.82 0.86 -27.45
CA SER A 678 -8.40 2.16 -26.92
C SER A 678 -6.90 2.23 -26.60
N GLY A 679 -6.43 3.46 -26.31
CA GLY A 679 -5.06 3.71 -25.89
C GLY A 679 -4.00 3.21 -26.87
N ILE A 680 -3.01 2.46 -26.36
CA ILE A 680 -1.85 2.01 -27.15
C ILE A 680 -2.19 0.92 -28.17
N SER A 681 -3.38 0.30 -28.11
CA SER A 681 -3.83 -0.66 -29.11
C SER A 681 -3.92 -0.07 -30.52
N LYS A 682 -3.91 1.27 -30.64
CA LYS A 682 -3.90 1.99 -31.91
C LYS A 682 -2.52 2.10 -32.54
N GLU A 683 -1.45 1.95 -31.75
CA GLU A 683 -0.07 2.06 -32.19
C GLU A 683 0.30 0.87 -33.09
N ASN A 684 1.02 1.13 -34.18
CA ASN A 684 1.28 0.13 -35.20
C ASN A 684 2.13 -1.05 -34.69
N ASP A 685 3.11 -0.77 -33.84
CA ASP A 685 3.98 -1.78 -33.22
C ASP A 685 3.27 -2.62 -32.14
N VAL A 686 2.19 -2.09 -31.55
CA VAL A 686 1.34 -2.83 -30.61
C VAL A 686 0.34 -3.70 -31.35
N LYS A 687 -0.23 -3.23 -32.48
CA LYS A 687 -1.18 -4.00 -33.29
C LYS A 687 -0.63 -5.34 -33.78
N GLU A 688 0.68 -5.45 -33.98
CA GLU A 688 1.30 -6.73 -34.34
C GLU A 688 1.17 -7.77 -33.20
N LYS A 689 1.14 -7.31 -31.95
CA LYS A 689 1.11 -8.14 -30.75
C LYS A 689 -0.28 -8.30 -30.15
N TYR A 690 -1.14 -7.29 -30.27
CA TYR A 690 -2.45 -7.22 -29.63
C TYR A 690 -3.50 -6.61 -30.57
N ASN A 691 -4.36 -7.48 -31.11
CA ASN A 691 -5.40 -7.18 -32.10
C ASN A 691 -6.57 -8.20 -31.99
N GLU A 692 -7.56 -8.08 -32.87
CA GLU A 692 -8.75 -8.96 -32.92
C GLU A 692 -8.44 -10.46 -33.18
N LYS A 693 -7.20 -10.80 -33.54
CA LYS A 693 -6.76 -12.18 -33.77
C LYS A 693 -5.98 -12.76 -32.59
N ASN A 694 -5.25 -11.93 -31.83
CA ASN A 694 -4.29 -12.37 -30.81
C ASN A 694 -4.44 -11.65 -29.45
N ALA A 695 -5.59 -11.04 -29.16
CA ALA A 695 -5.98 -10.65 -27.79
C ALA A 695 -6.27 -11.89 -26.92
N GLY A 696 -7.14 -11.78 -25.92
CA GLY A 696 -7.42 -12.85 -24.97
C GLY A 696 -6.38 -12.97 -23.87
N GLY A 697 -6.65 -13.83 -22.89
CA GLY A 697 -5.74 -14.07 -21.78
C GLY A 697 -6.38 -14.70 -20.57
N PHE A 698 -5.58 -14.79 -19.52
CA PHE A 698 -5.90 -15.49 -18.28
C PHE A 698 -5.30 -14.76 -17.08
N PHE A 699 -6.12 -14.26 -16.16
CA PHE A 699 -5.62 -13.72 -14.89
C PHE A 699 -6.40 -14.24 -13.69
N LYS A 700 -5.78 -14.12 -12.51
CA LYS A 700 -6.38 -14.43 -11.20
C LYS A 700 -6.61 -13.14 -10.44
N TYR A 701 -7.69 -13.06 -9.66
CA TYR A 701 -7.87 -11.97 -8.70
C TYR A 701 -8.36 -12.50 -7.35
N PHE A 702 -7.94 -11.84 -6.26
CA PHE A 702 -8.29 -12.26 -4.90
C PHE A 702 -8.13 -11.11 -3.89
N ASN A 703 -8.74 -11.31 -2.73
CA ASN A 703 -8.59 -10.42 -1.57
C ASN A 703 -7.55 -11.01 -0.61
N LEU A 704 -6.83 -10.16 0.09
CA LEU A 704 -6.11 -10.58 1.28
C LEU A 704 -6.92 -10.24 2.54
N GLU A 705 -6.75 -11.04 3.58
CA GLU A 705 -7.17 -10.70 4.93
C GLU A 705 -6.59 -9.33 5.33
N GLN A 706 -7.46 -8.41 5.77
CA GLN A 706 -7.04 -7.08 6.22
C GLN A 706 -6.64 -7.07 7.69
N TYR A 707 -5.80 -6.09 8.05
CA TYR A 707 -5.34 -5.87 9.42
C TYR A 707 -6.46 -5.88 10.49
N GLU A 708 -7.54 -5.14 10.24
CA GLU A 708 -8.66 -5.02 11.17
C GLU A 708 -9.42 -6.35 11.36
N GLN A 709 -9.47 -7.18 10.32
CA GLN A 709 -10.09 -8.51 10.39
C GLN A 709 -9.24 -9.47 11.20
N THR A 710 -7.91 -9.38 11.11
CA THR A 710 -7.01 -10.11 12.01
C THR A 710 -7.28 -9.72 13.47
N LEU A 711 -7.19 -8.42 13.80
CA LEU A 711 -7.39 -7.94 15.18
C LEU A 711 -8.75 -8.32 15.79
N LYS A 712 -9.80 -8.34 14.96
CA LYS A 712 -11.17 -8.71 15.39
C LYS A 712 -11.28 -10.17 15.79
N ASN A 713 -10.57 -11.03 15.08
CA ASN A 713 -10.63 -12.48 15.30
C ASN A 713 -9.56 -12.99 16.25
N SER A 714 -8.54 -12.19 16.56
CA SER A 714 -7.57 -12.51 17.58
C SER A 714 -8.26 -12.67 18.93
N VAL A 715 -8.13 -13.84 19.53
CA VAL A 715 -8.49 -14.05 20.93
C VAL A 715 -7.24 -13.86 21.75
N TYR A 716 -7.34 -13.18 22.88
CA TYR A 716 -6.22 -13.09 23.82
C TYR A 716 -6.81 -13.46 25.17
N LEU A 717 -6.43 -14.63 25.68
CA LEU A 717 -6.90 -15.00 27.02
C LEU A 717 -6.15 -14.12 28.04
N PRO A 718 -6.83 -13.64 29.10
CA PRO A 718 -6.12 -13.13 30.27
C PRO A 718 -5.23 -14.26 30.76
N SER A 719 -3.91 -14.10 30.68
CA SER A 719 -2.98 -15.04 31.28
C SER A 719 -3.18 -15.01 32.80
N GLU A 720 -3.91 -16.00 33.31
CA GLU A 720 -3.96 -16.34 34.73
C GLU A 720 -2.66 -17.08 35.11
N PRO A 721 -2.08 -16.76 36.28
CA PRO A 721 -1.25 -15.58 36.50
C PRO A 721 0.12 -15.70 35.81
N LEU A 722 0.85 -14.58 35.72
CA LEU A 722 2.29 -14.46 35.42
C LEU A 722 3.08 -15.70 35.85
N TYR A 723 3.26 -16.67 34.95
CA TYR A 723 4.17 -17.77 35.21
C TYR A 723 5.55 -17.14 35.24
N ASN A 724 6.14 -17.10 36.43
CA ASN A 724 7.56 -16.83 36.58
C ASN A 724 8.31 -17.99 35.92
N LEU A 725 8.46 -17.94 34.59
CA LEU A 725 9.26 -18.84 33.80
C LEU A 725 10.73 -18.52 34.09
N ASN A 726 11.16 -18.79 35.33
CA ASN A 726 12.51 -18.86 35.89
C ASN A 726 13.68 -18.14 35.18
N ASP A 727 13.47 -16.96 34.55
CA ASP A 727 14.55 -16.09 34.04
C ASP A 727 14.12 -14.73 33.45
N THR A 728 12.82 -14.42 33.30
CA THR A 728 12.36 -13.12 32.79
C THR A 728 11.46 -12.38 33.79
N SER A 729 11.85 -11.13 34.12
CA SER A 729 11.04 -10.15 34.86
C SER A 729 9.59 -10.12 34.34
N ILE A 730 8.61 -9.86 35.22
CA ILE A 730 7.19 -9.71 34.84
C ILE A 730 6.97 -8.69 33.72
N TYR A 731 7.86 -7.69 33.62
CA TYR A 731 7.86 -6.65 32.58
C TYR A 731 8.42 -7.12 31.23
N ASN A 732 9.00 -8.32 31.18
CA ASN A 732 9.53 -8.95 29.97
C ASN A 732 8.79 -10.26 29.62
N GLN A 733 7.78 -10.64 30.42
CA GLN A 733 6.92 -11.77 30.07
C GLN A 733 5.98 -11.32 28.96
N TYR A 734 6.07 -11.97 27.81
CA TYR A 734 5.14 -11.73 26.73
C TYR A 734 3.75 -12.25 27.13
N VAL A 735 2.75 -11.36 27.13
CA VAL A 735 1.43 -11.68 27.70
C VAL A 735 0.33 -11.88 26.68
N PHE A 736 0.61 -11.57 25.43
CA PHE A 736 -0.33 -11.67 24.33
C PHE A 736 -0.21 -13.03 23.66
N PHE A 737 -0.56 -14.11 24.37
CA PHE A 737 -0.58 -15.45 23.79
C PHE A 737 -2.01 -15.99 23.64
N LYS A 738 -2.21 -16.80 22.58
CA LYS A 738 -3.38 -17.63 22.22
C LYS A 738 -4.30 -17.08 21.13
N ASP A 739 -3.90 -17.17 19.87
CA ASP A 739 -4.86 -17.27 18.77
C ASP A 739 -5.65 -18.60 18.86
N LEU A 740 -6.73 -18.61 19.64
CA LEU A 740 -7.64 -19.76 19.78
C LEU A 740 -8.35 -20.09 18.46
N LYS A 741 -8.36 -19.15 17.50
CA LYS A 741 -9.04 -19.31 16.23
C LYS A 741 -8.56 -20.55 15.48
N PHE A 742 -7.28 -20.87 15.59
CA PHE A 742 -6.73 -22.11 15.04
C PHE A 742 -6.83 -23.28 16.01
N LEU A 743 -6.68 -23.08 17.32
CA LEU A 743 -6.80 -24.15 18.31
C LEU A 743 -8.18 -24.83 18.28
N ASP A 744 -9.25 -24.04 18.21
CA ASP A 744 -10.63 -24.54 18.12
C ASP A 744 -10.93 -25.25 16.78
N LYS A 745 -10.00 -25.15 15.84
CA LYS A 745 -10.07 -25.72 14.49
C LYS A 745 -9.03 -26.84 14.29
N MET A 746 -8.25 -27.17 15.33
CA MET A 746 -7.30 -28.28 15.34
C MET A 746 -7.96 -29.57 15.81
N GLU A 747 -7.72 -30.65 15.07
CA GLU A 747 -7.97 -32.01 15.51
C GLU A 747 -6.63 -32.73 15.70
N ILE A 748 -6.39 -33.26 16.91
CA ILE A 748 -5.14 -33.96 17.23
C ILE A 748 -5.30 -35.45 16.86
N ASP A 749 -4.53 -35.91 15.89
CA ASP A 749 -4.39 -37.33 15.56
C ASP A 749 -3.25 -37.94 16.38
N ASN A 750 -3.58 -38.36 17.61
CA ASN A 750 -2.64 -38.98 18.54
C ASN A 750 -2.00 -40.27 18.01
N LYS A 751 -2.62 -40.95 17.02
CA LYS A 751 -2.08 -42.21 16.47
C LYS A 751 -0.94 -41.98 15.49
N ASN A 752 -1.01 -40.89 14.72
CA ASN A 752 -0.02 -40.54 13.71
C ASN A 752 0.91 -39.40 14.11
N ASN A 753 0.74 -38.85 15.33
CA ASN A 753 1.45 -37.66 15.81
C ASN A 753 1.31 -36.46 14.85
N LYS A 754 0.10 -36.24 14.34
CA LYS A 754 -0.23 -35.19 13.38
C LYS A 754 -1.36 -34.29 13.88
N ILE A 755 -1.36 -33.04 13.43
CA ILE A 755 -2.42 -32.07 13.69
C ILE A 755 -3.17 -31.83 12.38
N LYS A 756 -4.49 -32.00 12.40
CA LYS A 756 -5.36 -31.70 11.26
C LYS A 756 -6.05 -30.37 11.50
N PHE A 757 -6.28 -29.62 10.42
CA PHE A 757 -6.91 -28.30 10.47
C PHE A 757 -8.21 -28.29 9.70
N ASN A 758 -9.28 -27.87 10.36
CA ASN A 758 -10.54 -27.57 9.71
C ASN A 758 -10.61 -26.07 9.40
N PHE A 759 -10.31 -25.70 8.16
CA PHE A 759 -10.35 -24.29 7.75
C PHE A 759 -11.77 -23.70 7.70
N ASN A 760 -12.82 -24.54 7.79
CA ASN A 760 -14.20 -24.08 7.74
C ASN A 760 -14.54 -23.21 8.97
N GLY A 761 -15.04 -22.01 8.69
CA GLY A 761 -15.42 -21.02 9.70
C GLY A 761 -14.25 -20.23 10.31
N LEU A 762 -13.04 -20.29 9.71
CA LEU A 762 -11.97 -19.32 10.02
C LEU A 762 -12.25 -17.96 9.37
N TYR A 763 -12.57 -18.00 8.07
CA TYR A 763 -13.05 -16.90 7.24
C TYR A 763 -13.94 -17.50 6.17
N ASP A 764 -14.81 -16.68 5.58
CA ASP A 764 -15.59 -17.10 4.43
C ASP A 764 -14.68 -17.19 3.19
N ASN A 765 -14.86 -18.26 2.40
CA ASN A 765 -14.22 -18.46 1.10
C ASN A 765 -12.67 -18.35 1.08
N ILE A 766 -11.99 -19.05 2.00
CA ILE A 766 -10.51 -19.13 2.00
C ILE A 766 -10.02 -19.95 0.79
N ASP A 767 -9.10 -19.38 0.02
CA ASP A 767 -8.30 -20.12 -0.96
C ASP A 767 -7.06 -20.69 -0.29
N ILE A 768 -7.17 -21.93 0.20
CA ILE A 768 -6.08 -22.63 0.91
C ILE A 768 -4.89 -22.87 -0.03
N ALA A 769 -5.14 -23.14 -1.31
CA ALA A 769 -4.09 -23.42 -2.28
C ALA A 769 -3.21 -22.19 -2.51
N GLU A 770 -3.82 -21.03 -2.78
CA GLU A 770 -3.07 -19.78 -2.95
C GLU A 770 -2.46 -19.31 -1.63
N THR A 771 -3.16 -19.45 -0.50
CA THR A 771 -2.59 -19.10 0.81
C THR A 771 -1.29 -19.88 1.08
N LEU A 772 -1.30 -21.20 0.87
CA LEU A 772 -0.11 -22.04 1.03
C LEU A 772 0.96 -21.73 -0.02
N SER A 773 0.56 -21.42 -1.26
CA SER A 773 1.46 -21.00 -2.34
C SER A 773 2.26 -19.75 -1.95
N LEU A 774 1.59 -18.73 -1.44
CA LEU A 774 2.21 -17.47 -1.02
C LEU A 774 3.12 -17.66 0.18
N VAL A 775 2.66 -18.36 1.23
CA VAL A 775 3.44 -18.56 2.46
C VAL A 775 4.69 -19.42 2.22
N LYS A 776 4.58 -20.47 1.37
CA LYS A 776 5.73 -21.33 1.05
C LYS A 776 6.60 -20.80 -0.09
N GLY A 777 6.17 -19.75 -0.79
CA GLY A 777 6.85 -19.23 -1.97
C GLY A 777 6.86 -20.21 -3.16
N LYS A 778 5.82 -21.03 -3.29
CA LYS A 778 5.75 -22.11 -4.29
C LYS A 778 4.71 -21.81 -5.37
N PHE A 779 5.05 -22.08 -6.62
CA PHE A 779 4.14 -21.92 -7.76
C PHE A 779 3.24 -23.15 -7.89
N ILE A 780 1.96 -22.90 -8.16
CA ILE A 780 0.89 -23.89 -8.30
C ILE A 780 0.90 -24.46 -9.71
N LYS A 781 1.05 -25.79 -9.82
CA LYS A 781 0.84 -26.53 -11.07
C LYS A 781 -0.63 -26.84 -11.31
N SER A 782 -1.29 -27.43 -10.31
CA SER A 782 -2.70 -27.81 -10.42
C SER A 782 -3.41 -27.77 -9.07
N ILE A 783 -4.71 -27.52 -9.09
CA ILE A 783 -5.56 -27.49 -7.90
C ILE A 783 -6.74 -28.45 -8.10
N SER A 784 -7.11 -29.16 -7.04
CA SER A 784 -8.38 -29.89 -6.96
C SER A 784 -9.09 -29.56 -5.65
N LYS A 785 -10.27 -30.15 -5.43
CA LYS A 785 -11.08 -29.90 -4.25
C LYS A 785 -10.35 -30.19 -2.93
N ASP A 786 -9.50 -31.22 -2.91
CA ASP A 786 -8.90 -31.74 -1.67
C ASP A 786 -7.37 -31.57 -1.62
N GLU A 787 -6.74 -31.09 -2.69
CA GLU A 787 -5.28 -30.99 -2.78
C GLU A 787 -4.79 -29.91 -3.75
N VAL A 788 -3.56 -29.44 -3.50
CA VAL A 788 -2.78 -28.58 -4.38
C VAL A 788 -1.45 -29.26 -4.74
N VAL A 789 -1.06 -29.15 -6.01
CA VAL A 789 0.23 -29.62 -6.51
C VAL A 789 1.07 -28.40 -6.87
N PHE A 790 2.22 -28.26 -6.24
CA PHE A 790 3.26 -27.31 -6.55
C PHE A 790 4.31 -27.93 -7.47
N ASN A 791 5.26 -27.11 -7.94
CA ASN A 791 6.36 -27.59 -8.79
C ASN A 791 7.15 -28.78 -8.23
N ASP A 792 7.31 -28.84 -6.91
CA ASP A 792 8.20 -29.76 -6.18
C ASP A 792 7.50 -30.52 -5.03
N ALA A 793 6.21 -30.27 -4.78
CA ALA A 793 5.50 -30.83 -3.64
C ALA A 793 4.00 -30.96 -3.92
N LYS A 794 3.35 -31.88 -3.22
CA LYS A 794 1.91 -32.06 -3.22
C LYS A 794 1.39 -31.95 -1.79
N ILE A 795 0.32 -31.19 -1.58
CA ILE A 795 -0.30 -31.01 -0.26
C ILE A 795 -1.78 -31.35 -0.35
N VAL A 796 -2.22 -32.27 0.50
CA VAL A 796 -3.63 -32.59 0.71
C VAL A 796 -4.16 -31.69 1.83
N PHE A 797 -5.28 -31.01 1.62
CA PHE A 797 -5.79 -29.99 2.55
C PHE A 797 -6.17 -30.56 3.93
N SER A 798 -6.54 -31.84 3.99
CA SER A 798 -6.82 -32.55 5.25
C SER A 798 -5.58 -32.95 6.06
N ASP A 799 -4.38 -32.81 5.48
CA ASP A 799 -3.09 -33.21 6.07
C ASP A 799 -2.04 -32.09 5.92
N VAL A 800 -2.46 -30.83 6.04
CA VAL A 800 -1.56 -29.68 6.01
C VAL A 800 -0.70 -29.66 7.28
N ASP A 801 0.62 -29.69 7.11
CA ASP A 801 1.56 -29.55 8.21
C ASP A 801 1.37 -28.19 8.92
N PHE A 802 1.19 -28.23 10.25
CA PHE A 802 1.09 -27.05 11.10
C PHE A 802 2.23 -26.05 10.89
N THR A 803 3.45 -26.53 10.59
CA THR A 803 4.59 -25.63 10.34
C THR A 803 4.35 -24.72 9.14
N ALA A 804 3.54 -25.14 8.17
CA ALA A 804 3.13 -24.34 7.02
C ALA A 804 2.15 -23.23 7.38
N LEU A 805 1.34 -23.44 8.43
CA LEU A 805 0.32 -22.50 8.88
C LEU A 805 0.84 -21.58 9.97
N LYS A 806 1.90 -21.96 10.68
CA LYS A 806 2.51 -21.16 11.74
C LYS A 806 2.76 -19.70 11.38
N PRO A 807 3.22 -19.31 10.16
CA PRO A 807 3.38 -17.90 9.81
C PRO A 807 2.05 -17.12 9.70
N LEU A 808 0.95 -17.80 9.41
CA LEU A 808 -0.39 -17.19 9.31
C LEU A 808 -1.04 -17.00 10.68
N ILE A 809 -0.56 -17.77 11.67
CA ILE A 809 -1.02 -17.78 13.05
C ILE A 809 -0.19 -16.80 13.84
N TRP A 810 -0.89 -16.07 14.69
CA TRP A 810 -0.25 -15.23 15.69
C TRP A 810 -0.16 -16.01 17.01
N TRP A 811 1.03 -16.10 17.62
CA TRP A 811 1.26 -17.00 18.76
C TRP A 811 0.76 -16.44 20.08
#